data_AF-A0A2R4WWY9-F1
#
_entry.id   AF-A0A2R4WWY9-F1
#
_cell.length_a   1.000
_cell.length_b   1.000
_cell.length_c   1.000
_cell.angle_alpha   90.00
_cell.angle_beta   90.00
_cell.angle_gamma   90.00
#
_symmetry.space_group_name_H-M   'P 1'
#
loop_
_entity.id
_entity.type
_entity.pdbx_description
1 polymer ?
#
loop_
_entity_poly.entity_id
_entity_poly.type
_entity_poly.pdbx_seq_one_letter_code
_entity_poly.pdbx_strand_id
1 'polypeptide(L)'
;MAIYYCQMSVVARSSGRSAVAAAAYRAGERLENLRDGLVHNYTGRIGIGPTGIVLPQGVEAAWAKDRSALWNAAEAAEKRVDARVAREFVVALPHELPGEARLALTRAFAQDLADRTGAAVDFAIHEPHSRGDERNHHAHLLMTTRVVGTEGLGAKTPLELANKQLMPRGLPTTQAQLVAIRQAWEGLANAHLAREGLDLTIDHRSHAERGLTLAPTQHVGVAATSVQRRGGTIERKRLDPADAAHNAAVIAKRPQEVLALVTGEKSVFDARDIARALHRALDDDAATFQNAFAMVMASPALVVLQPESTDPLTGEVSAARYTTHEMLTLETGMAQAAGRMQVSYRHPVEKGHVAGAIAMQDAAIRASTGEASAGLSPEQREAIQHLTGPEQIAAVVGFAGAGKSTMLAAARAAWEAQGYRVHGAALAGKAAEGLEESSGIPSRTLASWDLGWRNERGLLGSGDVLVIDEAGMISSRQLARFVAEAEARGAKLVLVGDHEQLQAIGAGAPFRAIAEAIGHAELSDIRRQREPWQRAASVAFASHRTTEGLQAYQKAGAIEIAPDRAHAEAMIVRGYLADRERRPTGSRVVLAHRRADVRALNDGIRAALQKREALAQGEEAGERAFSTNDGERWFAPGDRLVFLENDRALGVKNGMLGTVEAVAAGRIVVRLDGAEERRVEVATDAYQAFDHGYATTIHKSQGATVDRAFVLASTTMDRHLTYVAMTRHRDAAQLYVDGSEFGLSGPTEAGAALPARFAARLSRAGTKETTLDYASAYAARRGIAERFGLGSTIAVEPNGAGEATTRRRRALFSGLRLSQPGPAEVPPAPRRDPFAGLKLRPGRPSQLESAIVPVAGLRPANAAGKIPDPGGTRSPATFGFEAALGRYLRAFDARERQVGAGLPVLEGQARELSAATAVLEQARPGVGETLRSALQHDPEAAPALAMSPGRARLAALTAVLDREAAVLADPASRAERFVRSWSDLRAQRAALPGRQHEKARGAIEDRMRALRLSLTDDPALETALALRRGDLGIALRAEPELGLSHELERSLVPERSLTRERALSLGPSLGL
;
A
#
# COMPACT_ATOMS: atom_id res chain seq x y z
N MET A 1 -14.06 4.60 -5.49
CA MET A 1 -13.02 4.72 -4.44
C MET A 1 -13.69 5.30 -3.22
N ALA A 2 -13.47 4.68 -2.05
CA ALA A 2 -13.95 5.19 -0.77
C ALA A 2 -13.56 6.66 -0.60
N ILE A 3 -14.54 7.50 -0.28
CA ILE A 3 -14.38 8.94 -0.08
C ILE A 3 -14.80 9.30 1.34
N TYR A 4 -14.08 10.25 1.95
CA TYR A 4 -14.51 10.82 3.22
C TYR A 4 -15.59 11.87 2.97
N TYR A 5 -16.79 11.66 3.51
CA TYR A 5 -17.81 12.70 3.61
C TYR A 5 -18.60 12.56 4.91
N CYS A 6 -18.66 13.66 5.66
CA CYS A 6 -19.46 13.81 6.87
C CYS A 6 -19.86 15.28 6.99
N GLN A 7 -21.08 15.60 6.55
CA GLN A 7 -21.67 16.94 6.66
C GLN A 7 -22.60 17.00 7.86
N MET A 8 -22.56 18.12 8.58
CA MET A 8 -23.39 18.36 9.76
C MET A 8 -24.21 19.63 9.53
N SER A 9 -25.52 19.57 9.74
CA SER A 9 -26.41 20.73 9.61
C SER A 9 -27.49 20.72 10.70
N VAL A 10 -28.25 21.79 10.84
CA VAL A 10 -29.34 21.88 11.82
C VAL A 10 -30.69 22.06 11.11
N VAL A 11 -31.72 21.47 11.70
CA VAL A 11 -33.12 21.75 11.34
C VAL A 11 -33.62 22.81 12.31
N ALA A 12 -33.91 24.00 11.78
CA ALA A 12 -34.34 25.14 12.57
C ALA A 12 -35.67 25.69 12.04
N ARG A 13 -36.56 26.08 12.97
CA ARG A 13 -37.87 26.65 12.63
C ARG A 13 -37.76 27.96 11.84
N SER A 14 -36.75 28.77 12.14
CA SER A 14 -36.45 30.02 11.41
C SER A 14 -36.17 29.80 9.93
N SER A 15 -35.80 28.58 9.52
CA SER A 15 -35.61 28.20 8.11
C SER A 15 -36.86 27.59 7.46
N GLY A 16 -38.02 27.64 8.14
CA GLY A 16 -39.26 27.03 7.69
C GLY A 16 -39.25 25.50 7.69
N ARG A 17 -38.25 24.88 8.33
CA ARG A 17 -38.09 23.41 8.37
C ARG A 17 -38.69 22.83 9.66
N SER A 18 -39.28 21.65 9.53
CA SER A 18 -39.82 20.85 10.63
C SER A 18 -39.02 19.55 10.77
N ALA A 19 -38.83 19.08 12.00
CA ALA A 19 -38.18 17.81 12.28
C ALA A 19 -39.04 16.62 11.76
N VAL A 20 -40.36 16.71 11.92
CA VAL A 20 -41.32 15.70 11.41
C VAL A 20 -41.26 15.64 9.87
N ALA A 21 -41.28 16.79 9.20
CA ALA A 21 -41.14 16.85 7.74
C ALA A 21 -39.80 16.27 7.26
N ALA A 22 -38.72 16.58 8.00
CA ALA A 22 -37.38 16.09 7.70
C ALA A 22 -37.28 14.57 7.84
N ALA A 23 -37.86 13.99 8.89
CA ALA A 23 -37.90 12.55 9.12
C ALA A 23 -38.73 11.83 8.06
N ALA A 24 -39.97 12.30 7.80
CA ALA A 24 -40.85 11.73 6.79
C ALA A 24 -40.18 11.69 5.40
N TYR A 25 -39.51 12.77 5.02
CA TYR A 25 -38.83 12.87 3.73
C TYR A 25 -37.69 11.86 3.56
N ARG A 26 -36.88 11.66 4.62
CA ARG A 26 -35.70 10.80 4.58
C ARG A 26 -36.07 9.33 4.60
N ALA A 27 -37.06 8.97 5.41
CA ALA A 27 -37.55 7.60 5.56
C ALA A 27 -38.53 7.18 4.45
N GLY A 28 -39.10 8.13 3.70
CA GLY A 28 -40.11 7.82 2.69
C GLY A 28 -41.46 7.46 3.31
N GLU A 29 -41.81 8.11 4.42
CA GLU A 29 -42.98 7.78 5.22
C GLU A 29 -44.04 8.88 5.17
N ARG A 30 -45.23 8.55 5.68
CA ARG A 30 -46.31 9.50 5.92
C ARG A 30 -46.38 9.83 7.40
N LEU A 31 -46.01 11.06 7.79
CA LEU A 31 -46.05 11.53 9.18
C LEU A 31 -46.90 12.81 9.30
N GLU A 32 -47.63 12.96 10.40
CA GLU A 32 -48.35 14.18 10.75
C GLU A 32 -47.55 14.99 11.76
N ASN A 33 -47.42 16.29 11.50
CA ASN A 33 -46.81 17.24 12.41
C ASN A 33 -47.88 17.85 13.31
N LEU A 34 -47.98 17.36 14.56
CA LEU A 34 -49.03 17.76 15.51
C LEU A 34 -48.96 19.24 15.90
N ARG A 35 -47.83 19.91 15.66
CA ARG A 35 -47.65 21.34 15.95
C ARG A 35 -48.45 22.23 15.00
N ASP A 36 -48.52 21.88 13.72
CA ASP A 36 -49.16 22.70 12.67
C ASP A 36 -50.25 21.95 11.89
N GLY A 37 -50.51 20.68 12.21
CA GLY A 37 -51.54 19.84 11.58
C GLY A 37 -51.20 19.41 10.16
N LEU A 38 -49.97 19.64 9.68
CA LEU A 38 -49.57 19.30 8.31
C LEU A 38 -49.16 17.82 8.22
N VAL A 39 -49.73 17.12 7.24
CA VAL A 39 -49.36 15.74 6.90
C VAL A 39 -48.32 15.74 5.79
N HIS A 40 -47.15 15.17 6.06
CA HIS A 40 -46.05 15.02 5.13
C HIS A 40 -46.02 13.58 4.59
N ASN A 41 -46.38 13.39 3.32
CA ASN A 41 -46.45 12.07 2.70
C ASN A 41 -45.37 11.88 1.63
N TYR A 42 -44.43 10.96 1.87
CA TYR A 42 -43.34 10.64 0.95
C TYR A 42 -43.25 9.14 0.59
N THR A 43 -44.35 8.38 0.73
CA THR A 43 -44.38 6.93 0.45
C THR A 43 -44.09 6.55 -1.00
N GLY A 44 -44.23 7.48 -1.94
CA GLY A 44 -43.89 7.27 -3.35
C GLY A 44 -42.39 7.44 -3.69
N ARG A 45 -41.52 7.68 -2.70
CA ARG A 45 -40.10 7.96 -2.95
C ARG A 45 -39.32 6.66 -3.16
N ILE A 46 -38.56 6.60 -4.25
CA ILE A 46 -37.71 5.46 -4.63
C ILE A 46 -36.24 5.70 -4.23
N GLY A 47 -35.45 4.62 -4.12
CA GLY A 47 -34.03 4.71 -3.75
C GLY A 47 -33.78 4.95 -2.26
N ILE A 48 -34.74 4.59 -1.41
CA ILE A 48 -34.56 4.55 0.05
C ILE A 48 -34.31 3.10 0.43
N GLY A 49 -33.12 2.83 0.95
CA GLY A 49 -32.75 1.55 1.54
C GLY A 49 -33.20 1.45 3.00
N PRO A 50 -32.49 0.70 3.84
CA PRO A 50 -32.89 0.51 5.24
C PRO A 50 -32.96 1.82 6.05
N THR A 51 -33.96 1.89 6.92
CA THR A 51 -34.18 3.00 7.87
C THR A 51 -34.29 2.45 9.30
N GLY A 52 -34.12 3.29 10.31
CA GLY A 52 -34.29 2.88 11.70
C GLY A 52 -33.95 3.97 12.71
N ILE A 53 -34.40 3.78 13.96
CA ILE A 53 -34.08 4.67 15.07
C ILE A 53 -33.16 3.94 16.05
N VAL A 54 -32.08 4.61 16.44
CA VAL A 54 -31.09 4.16 17.41
C VAL A 54 -31.17 5.04 18.65
N LEU A 55 -31.22 4.39 19.81
CA LEU A 55 -31.22 5.04 21.11
C LEU A 55 -29.87 4.81 21.81
N PRO A 56 -29.49 5.66 22.77
CA PRO A 56 -28.29 5.43 23.58
C PRO A 56 -28.37 4.08 24.29
N GLN A 57 -27.24 3.40 24.44
CA GLN A 57 -27.15 2.15 25.19
C GLN A 57 -27.68 2.33 26.62
N GLY A 58 -28.50 1.38 27.07
CA GLY A 58 -29.14 1.40 28.39
C GLY A 58 -30.42 2.27 28.48
N VAL A 59 -30.85 2.94 27.40
CA VAL A 59 -32.11 3.72 27.40
C VAL A 59 -33.26 2.91 26.81
N GLU A 60 -34.16 2.45 27.69
CA GLU A 60 -35.42 1.81 27.30
C GLU A 60 -36.54 2.84 27.14
N ALA A 61 -36.68 3.39 25.92
CA ALA A 61 -37.72 4.35 25.58
C ALA A 61 -38.51 3.87 24.34
N ALA A 62 -39.53 3.02 24.56
CA ALA A 62 -40.34 2.45 23.48
C ALA A 62 -41.01 3.53 22.61
N TRP A 63 -41.48 4.62 23.24
CA TRP A 63 -42.06 5.77 22.52
C TRP A 63 -41.07 6.42 21.55
N ALA A 64 -39.77 6.42 21.87
CA ALA A 64 -38.74 7.05 21.06
C ALA A 64 -38.35 6.19 19.84
N LYS A 65 -38.73 4.91 19.81
CA LYS A 65 -38.56 4.02 18.63
C LYS A 65 -39.65 4.24 17.58
N ASP A 66 -40.75 4.91 17.93
CA ASP A 66 -41.75 5.36 16.97
C ASP A 66 -41.36 6.72 16.38
N ARG A 67 -41.17 6.76 15.06
CA ARG A 67 -40.69 7.95 14.36
C ARG A 67 -41.64 9.14 14.49
N SER A 68 -42.95 8.89 14.46
CA SER A 68 -43.95 9.94 14.60
C SER A 68 -43.90 10.55 16.00
N ALA A 69 -43.93 9.70 17.04
CA ALA A 69 -43.86 10.11 18.43
C ALA A 69 -42.55 10.85 18.74
N LEU A 70 -41.41 10.32 18.29
CA LEU A 70 -40.10 10.92 18.53
C LEU A 70 -40.01 12.35 17.99
N TRP A 71 -40.34 12.54 16.71
CA TRP A 71 -40.16 13.84 16.06
C TRP A 71 -41.24 14.85 16.44
N ASN A 72 -42.45 14.40 16.79
CA ASN A 72 -43.45 15.27 17.40
C ASN A 72 -43.04 15.68 18.83
N ALA A 73 -42.43 14.80 19.62
CA ALA A 73 -41.86 15.17 20.92
C ALA A 73 -40.70 16.17 20.79
N ALA A 74 -39.84 16.00 19.78
CA ALA A 74 -38.76 16.95 19.48
C ALA A 74 -39.28 18.34 19.10
N GLU A 75 -40.35 18.40 18.30
CA GLU A 75 -41.05 19.66 18.01
C GLU A 75 -41.67 20.26 19.27
N ALA A 76 -42.40 19.48 20.07
CA ALA A 76 -43.06 19.96 21.28
C ALA A 76 -42.07 20.48 22.35
N ALA A 77 -40.88 19.90 22.44
CA ALA A 77 -39.87 20.26 23.44
C ALA A 77 -39.26 21.67 23.25
N GLU A 78 -39.40 22.27 22.07
CA GLU A 78 -38.88 23.60 21.78
C GLU A 78 -39.99 24.65 21.73
N LYS A 79 -39.86 25.72 22.52
CA LYS A 79 -40.88 26.79 22.65
C LYS A 79 -40.61 28.02 21.78
N ARG A 80 -39.37 28.22 21.32
CA ARG A 80 -38.99 29.42 20.55
C ARG A 80 -39.30 29.24 19.07
N VAL A 81 -39.60 30.37 18.40
CA VAL A 81 -39.83 30.43 16.95
C VAL A 81 -38.55 30.22 16.13
N ASP A 82 -37.39 30.50 16.71
CA ASP A 82 -36.06 30.31 16.10
C ASP A 82 -35.35 29.04 16.59
N ALA A 83 -36.08 28.14 17.26
CA ALA A 83 -35.48 26.96 17.87
C ALA A 83 -34.89 25.98 16.85
N ARG A 84 -33.78 25.36 17.23
CA ARG A 84 -33.21 24.18 16.58
C ARG A 84 -33.93 22.95 17.12
N VAL A 85 -34.60 22.24 16.22
CA VAL A 85 -35.48 21.10 16.57
C VAL A 85 -34.82 19.75 16.27
N ALA A 86 -33.84 19.71 15.38
CA ALA A 86 -33.01 18.53 15.13
C ALA A 86 -31.62 18.93 14.62
N ARG A 87 -30.68 18.00 14.71
CA ARG A 87 -29.38 18.07 14.02
C ARG A 87 -29.32 16.96 12.98
N GLU A 88 -28.74 17.24 11.83
CA GLU A 88 -28.60 16.28 10.74
C GLU A 88 -27.12 16.01 10.47
N PHE A 89 -26.79 14.74 10.28
CA PHE A 89 -25.53 14.25 9.76
C PHE A 89 -25.80 13.57 8.41
N VAL A 90 -24.97 13.85 7.41
CA VAL A 90 -24.99 13.15 6.13
C VAL A 90 -23.61 12.57 5.90
N VAL A 91 -23.54 11.26 5.67
CA VAL A 91 -22.28 10.54 5.48
C VAL A 91 -22.28 9.74 4.19
N ALA A 92 -21.16 9.75 3.46
CA ALA A 92 -21.02 8.92 2.26
C ALA A 92 -20.60 7.51 2.65
N LEU A 93 -21.32 6.51 2.16
CA LEU A 93 -21.04 5.11 2.40
C LEU A 93 -20.15 4.60 1.27
N PRO A 94 -18.97 4.02 1.55
CA PRO A 94 -18.08 3.52 0.50
C PRO A 94 -18.81 2.51 -0.39
N HIS A 95 -18.79 2.73 -1.70
CA HIS A 95 -19.50 1.86 -2.63
C HIS A 95 -18.86 0.46 -2.72
N GLU A 96 -17.57 0.36 -2.35
CA GLU A 96 -16.82 -0.88 -2.28
C GLU A 96 -17.35 -1.80 -1.17
N LEU A 97 -18.11 -1.26 -0.21
CA LEU A 97 -18.78 -2.06 0.81
C LEU A 97 -20.10 -2.64 0.26
N PRO A 98 -20.38 -3.92 0.54
CA PRO A 98 -21.68 -4.51 0.23
C PRO A 98 -22.80 -3.82 1.02
N GLY A 99 -24.05 -3.96 0.55
CA GLY A 99 -25.23 -3.30 1.14
C GLY A 99 -25.36 -3.50 2.64
N GLU A 100 -25.14 -4.72 3.13
CA GLU A 100 -25.19 -5.03 4.57
C GLU A 100 -24.08 -4.35 5.37
N ALA A 101 -22.85 -4.31 4.84
CA ALA A 101 -21.73 -3.64 5.51
C ALA A 101 -21.96 -2.11 5.58
N ARG A 102 -22.64 -1.54 4.59
CA ARG A 102 -23.05 -0.11 4.62
C ARG A 102 -24.14 0.14 5.66
N LEU A 103 -25.09 -0.79 5.84
CA LEU A 103 -26.08 -0.73 6.91
C LEU A 103 -25.43 -0.83 8.28
N ALA A 104 -24.54 -1.80 8.49
CA ALA A 104 -23.79 -1.97 9.73
C ALA A 104 -22.97 -0.70 10.06
N LEU A 105 -22.27 -0.15 9.07
CA LEU A 105 -21.53 1.11 9.23
C LEU A 105 -22.44 2.27 9.64
N THR A 106 -23.61 2.39 9.00
CA THR A 106 -24.58 3.44 9.32
C THR A 106 -25.11 3.29 10.74
N ARG A 107 -25.47 2.07 11.16
CA ARG A 107 -25.95 1.78 12.52
C ARG A 107 -24.87 2.02 13.57
N ALA A 108 -23.64 1.58 13.32
CA ALA A 108 -22.51 1.79 14.23
C ALA A 108 -22.25 3.29 14.44
N PHE A 109 -22.32 4.10 13.37
CA PHE A 109 -22.18 5.54 13.49
C PHE A 109 -23.39 6.20 14.17
N ALA A 110 -24.62 5.72 13.92
CA ALA A 110 -25.81 6.18 14.62
C ALA A 110 -25.74 5.87 16.13
N GLN A 111 -25.22 4.70 16.50
CA GLN A 111 -25.04 4.28 17.90
C GLN A 111 -23.98 5.13 18.59
N ASP A 112 -22.81 5.31 17.98
CA ASP A 112 -21.75 6.17 18.51
C ASP A 112 -22.22 7.64 18.69
N LEU A 113 -23.07 8.15 17.79
CA LEU A 113 -23.72 9.46 17.98
C LEU A 113 -24.69 9.46 19.16
N ALA A 114 -25.54 8.43 19.27
CA ALA A 114 -26.53 8.30 20.34
C ALA A 114 -25.86 8.22 21.72
N ASP A 115 -24.87 7.33 21.88
CA ASP A 115 -24.17 7.09 23.15
C ASP A 115 -23.40 8.32 23.61
N ARG A 116 -22.69 8.97 22.68
CA ARG A 116 -21.89 10.16 22.99
C ARG A 116 -22.75 11.34 23.43
N THR A 117 -23.94 11.48 22.87
CA THR A 117 -24.78 12.68 23.06
C THR A 117 -25.94 12.46 24.01
N GLY A 118 -26.27 11.20 24.31
CA GLY A 118 -27.50 10.79 24.99
C GLY A 118 -28.76 10.99 24.16
N ALA A 119 -28.66 11.25 22.86
CA ALA A 119 -29.79 11.58 21.99
C ALA A 119 -30.32 10.36 21.21
N ALA A 120 -31.58 10.42 20.78
CA ALA A 120 -32.10 9.51 19.77
C ALA A 120 -31.63 9.93 18.36
N VAL A 121 -31.27 8.94 17.53
CA VAL A 121 -30.77 9.11 16.16
C VAL A 121 -31.60 8.28 15.18
N ASP A 122 -32.29 8.94 14.25
CA ASP A 122 -33.08 8.33 13.18
C ASP A 122 -32.27 8.32 11.87
N PHE A 123 -31.96 7.15 11.33
CA PHE A 123 -31.18 7.02 10.10
C PHE A 123 -32.03 6.54 8.92
N ALA A 124 -31.62 6.95 7.72
CA ALA A 124 -32.11 6.44 6.45
C ALA A 124 -30.97 6.34 5.44
N ILE A 125 -30.78 5.16 4.85
CA ILE A 125 -29.79 4.92 3.80
C ILE A 125 -30.43 5.18 2.44
N HIS A 126 -29.80 5.97 1.60
CA HIS A 126 -30.26 6.23 0.23
C HIS A 126 -29.34 5.53 -0.77
N GLU A 127 -29.97 4.92 -1.78
CA GLU A 127 -29.32 4.17 -2.84
C GLU A 127 -29.27 4.97 -4.15
N PRO A 128 -28.26 4.70 -5.01
CA PRO A 128 -28.14 5.28 -6.33
C PRO A 128 -29.41 5.11 -7.14
N HIS A 129 -29.86 6.19 -7.78
CA HIS A 129 -31.01 6.15 -8.67
C HIS A 129 -30.54 5.80 -10.09
N SER A 130 -31.36 5.08 -10.87
CA SER A 130 -31.09 4.57 -12.23
C SER A 130 -30.59 5.58 -13.30
N ARG A 131 -30.58 6.88 -13.01
CA ARG A 131 -30.07 7.95 -13.90
C ARG A 131 -28.80 8.64 -13.38
N GLY A 132 -27.92 7.94 -12.67
CA GLY A 132 -26.62 8.50 -12.33
C GLY A 132 -25.79 7.66 -11.41
N ASP A 133 -24.75 8.28 -10.82
CA ASP A 133 -23.60 7.52 -10.31
C ASP A 133 -24.01 6.39 -9.37
N GLU A 134 -23.87 5.17 -9.89
CA GLU A 134 -24.16 3.89 -9.24
C GLU A 134 -23.30 3.66 -7.98
N ARG A 135 -22.33 4.55 -7.73
CA ARG A 135 -21.44 4.50 -6.56
C ARG A 135 -21.93 5.39 -5.40
N ASN A 136 -22.95 6.22 -5.60
CA ASN A 136 -23.35 7.25 -4.64
C ASN A 136 -24.28 6.74 -3.52
N HIS A 137 -23.76 5.89 -2.64
CA HIS A 137 -24.47 5.46 -1.44
C HIS A 137 -24.22 6.44 -0.29
N HIS A 138 -25.26 6.83 0.44
CA HIS A 138 -25.13 7.73 1.60
C HIS A 138 -26.20 7.48 2.65
N ALA A 139 -25.92 7.88 3.89
CA ALA A 139 -26.87 7.84 4.98
C ALA A 139 -27.17 9.26 5.48
N HIS A 140 -28.46 9.52 5.70
CA HIS A 140 -28.92 10.64 6.51
C HIS A 140 -29.17 10.15 7.94
N LEU A 141 -28.64 10.85 8.93
CA LEU A 141 -28.88 10.61 10.35
C LEU A 141 -29.44 11.88 10.99
N LEU A 142 -30.67 11.83 11.44
CA LEU A 142 -31.37 12.92 12.10
C LEU A 142 -31.35 12.66 13.61
N MET A 143 -30.72 13.56 14.37
CA MET A 143 -30.49 13.44 15.80
C MET A 143 -31.32 14.48 16.56
N THR A 144 -31.92 14.07 17.67
CA THR A 144 -32.62 14.98 18.59
C THR A 144 -31.65 15.98 19.24
N THR A 145 -32.10 17.21 19.52
CA THR A 145 -31.28 18.25 20.18
C THR A 145 -31.20 18.09 21.70
N ARG A 146 -31.89 17.08 22.24
CA ARG A 146 -32.05 16.81 23.67
C ARG A 146 -31.79 15.34 23.95
N VAL A 147 -31.35 15.08 25.17
CA VAL A 147 -31.15 13.73 25.69
C VAL A 147 -32.50 13.01 25.73
N VAL A 148 -32.54 11.77 25.25
CA VAL A 148 -33.74 10.92 25.31
C VAL A 148 -33.80 10.19 26.65
N GLY A 149 -34.94 10.24 27.32
CA GLY A 149 -35.23 9.52 28.55
C GLY A 149 -36.43 8.60 28.40
N THR A 150 -36.70 7.79 29.42
CA THR A 150 -37.75 6.77 29.42
C THR A 150 -39.15 7.35 29.15
N GLU A 151 -39.44 8.55 29.67
CA GLU A 151 -40.76 9.20 29.58
C GLU A 151 -40.79 10.40 28.60
N GLY A 152 -39.66 10.79 27.99
CA GLY A 152 -39.61 11.98 27.14
C GLY A 152 -38.22 12.55 26.89
N LEU A 153 -38.15 13.70 26.21
CA LEU A 153 -36.89 14.42 25.96
C LEU A 153 -36.50 15.32 27.14
N GLY A 154 -35.25 15.20 27.59
CA GLY A 154 -34.71 15.92 28.74
C GLY A 154 -33.91 17.19 28.38
N ALA A 155 -32.75 17.33 29.01
CA ALA A 155 -31.86 18.48 28.82
C ALA A 155 -31.27 18.52 27.40
N LYS A 156 -30.82 19.70 26.96
CA LYS A 156 -30.09 19.82 25.68
C LYS A 156 -28.78 19.03 25.73
N THR A 157 -28.45 18.38 24.62
CA THR A 157 -27.19 17.65 24.50
C THR A 157 -26.01 18.62 24.62
N PRO A 158 -24.83 18.17 25.08
CA PRO A 158 -23.64 19.01 25.14
C PRO A 158 -23.29 19.68 23.80
N LEU A 159 -23.62 19.03 22.67
CA LEU A 159 -23.38 19.56 21.33
C LEU A 159 -24.23 20.80 20.99
N GLU A 160 -25.35 21.00 21.67
CA GLU A 160 -26.26 22.13 21.47
C GLU A 160 -26.05 23.27 22.49
N LEU A 161 -25.13 23.10 23.45
CA LEU A 161 -24.79 24.13 24.43
C LEU A 161 -23.77 25.14 23.87
N ALA A 162 -23.81 26.36 24.39
CA ALA A 162 -22.81 27.37 24.03
C ALA A 162 -21.46 27.07 24.72
N ASN A 163 -20.33 27.38 24.08
CA ASN A 163 -18.98 27.15 24.64
C ASN A 163 -18.79 27.74 26.05
N LYS A 164 -19.40 28.89 26.35
CA LYS A 164 -19.38 29.50 27.69
C LYS A 164 -20.00 28.63 28.80
N GLN A 165 -20.85 27.67 28.44
CA GLN A 165 -21.46 26.70 29.36
C GLN A 165 -20.68 25.37 29.40
N LEU A 166 -19.91 25.05 28.35
CA LEU A 166 -19.12 23.82 28.23
C LEU A 166 -17.81 23.92 29.01
N MET A 167 -17.08 25.03 28.83
CA MET A 167 -15.73 25.22 29.40
C MET A 167 -15.70 25.11 30.94
N PRO A 168 -16.63 25.73 31.72
CA PRO A 168 -16.64 25.60 33.17
C PRO A 168 -16.94 24.19 33.68
N ARG A 169 -17.50 23.31 32.84
CA ARG A 169 -17.84 21.93 33.17
C ARG A 169 -16.73 20.94 32.78
N GLY A 170 -15.59 21.43 32.33
CA GLY A 170 -14.49 20.59 31.81
C GLY A 170 -14.85 19.84 30.52
N LEU A 171 -15.90 20.26 29.82
CA LEU A 171 -16.35 19.61 28.59
C LEU A 171 -15.66 20.23 27.36
N PRO A 172 -15.36 19.42 26.33
CA PRO A 172 -14.78 19.92 25.08
C PRO A 172 -15.70 20.94 24.40
N THR A 173 -15.10 21.90 23.70
CA THR A 173 -15.86 22.89 22.90
C THR A 173 -16.72 22.20 21.85
N THR A 174 -17.78 22.86 21.37
CA THR A 174 -18.60 22.32 20.29
C THR A 174 -17.75 21.95 19.08
N GLN A 175 -16.74 22.76 18.74
CA GLN A 175 -15.83 22.47 17.63
C GLN A 175 -15.02 21.18 17.87
N ALA A 176 -14.46 21.01 19.07
CA ALA A 176 -13.72 19.79 19.42
C ALA A 176 -14.61 18.54 19.39
N GLN A 177 -15.88 18.66 19.82
CA GLN A 177 -16.85 17.58 19.72
C GLN A 177 -17.17 17.21 18.26
N LEU A 178 -17.34 18.21 17.37
CA LEU A 178 -17.57 17.97 15.94
C LEU A 178 -16.36 17.29 15.27
N VAL A 179 -15.14 17.69 15.62
CA VAL A 179 -13.91 17.02 15.15
C VAL A 179 -13.85 15.57 15.61
N ALA A 180 -14.17 15.30 16.88
CA ALA A 180 -14.22 13.93 17.41
C ALA A 180 -15.25 13.06 16.68
N ILE A 181 -16.44 13.60 16.35
CA ILE A 181 -17.45 12.88 15.56
C ILE A 181 -16.94 12.58 14.14
N ARG A 182 -16.26 13.55 13.51
CA ARG A 182 -15.66 13.36 12.18
C ARG A 182 -14.58 12.27 12.19
N GLN A 183 -13.74 12.26 13.22
CA GLN A 183 -12.72 11.24 13.42
C GLN A 183 -13.34 9.87 13.71
N ALA A 184 -14.44 9.81 14.48
CA ALA A 184 -15.18 8.59 14.71
C ALA A 184 -15.75 8.01 13.40
N TRP A 185 -16.30 8.87 12.52
CA TRP A 185 -16.74 8.43 11.19
C TRP A 185 -15.60 7.81 10.36
N GLU A 186 -14.43 8.47 10.32
CA GLU A 186 -13.25 7.89 9.66
C GLU A 186 -12.89 6.53 10.26
N GLY A 187 -12.73 6.46 11.58
CA GLY A 187 -12.34 5.25 12.28
C GLY A 187 -13.30 4.10 11.98
N LEU A 188 -14.60 4.36 12.04
CA LEU A 188 -15.64 3.39 11.73
C LEU A 188 -15.61 2.98 10.25
N ALA A 189 -15.57 3.92 9.32
CA ALA A 189 -15.57 3.61 7.89
C ALA A 189 -14.29 2.87 7.45
N ASN A 190 -13.11 3.27 7.94
CA ASN A 190 -11.85 2.57 7.70
C ASN A 190 -11.87 1.18 8.33
N ALA A 191 -12.41 1.06 9.55
CA ALA A 191 -12.60 -0.24 10.17
C ALA A 191 -13.54 -1.11 9.34
N HIS A 192 -14.54 -0.53 8.64
CA HIS A 192 -15.44 -1.22 7.73
C HIS A 192 -14.81 -1.60 6.38
N LEU A 193 -13.99 -0.74 5.77
CA LEU A 193 -13.23 -1.08 4.56
C LEU A 193 -12.22 -2.19 4.84
N ALA A 194 -11.55 -2.10 5.97
CA ALA A 194 -10.72 -3.18 6.49
C ALA A 194 -11.55 -4.40 6.94
N ARG A 195 -12.88 -4.30 7.14
CA ARG A 195 -13.76 -5.48 7.27
C ARG A 195 -13.67 -6.27 5.97
N GLU A 196 -13.88 -5.61 4.85
CA GLU A 196 -14.01 -6.28 3.56
C GLU A 196 -12.67 -6.68 2.90
N GLY A 197 -11.55 -6.58 3.62
CA GLY A 197 -10.21 -6.90 3.08
C GLY A 197 -9.74 -5.88 2.04
N LEU A 198 -10.30 -4.66 2.07
CA LEU A 198 -9.93 -3.58 1.17
C LEU A 198 -8.81 -2.75 1.81
N ASP A 199 -7.66 -2.70 1.16
CA ASP A 199 -6.54 -1.81 1.53
C ASP A 199 -6.83 -0.37 1.05
N LEU A 200 -7.96 0.17 1.50
CA LEU A 200 -8.46 1.51 1.21
C LEU A 200 -8.72 2.22 2.53
N THR A 201 -8.32 3.48 2.61
CA THR A 201 -8.60 4.32 3.78
C THR A 201 -9.14 5.69 3.36
N ILE A 202 -9.96 6.26 4.23
CA ILE A 202 -10.47 7.63 4.19
C ILE A 202 -9.81 8.43 5.32
N ASP A 203 -9.68 9.74 5.19
CA ASP A 203 -9.07 10.63 6.21
C ASP A 203 -10.07 11.75 6.53
N HIS A 204 -10.39 11.94 7.81
CA HIS A 204 -11.35 12.96 8.27
C HIS A 204 -10.82 14.37 8.18
N ARG A 205 -9.49 14.52 8.17
CA ARG A 205 -8.85 15.83 8.09
C ARG A 205 -9.19 16.42 6.74
N SER A 206 -9.70 17.65 6.80
CA SER A 206 -9.93 18.44 5.61
C SER A 206 -8.65 18.57 4.80
N HIS A 207 -8.80 18.84 3.50
CA HIS A 207 -7.66 19.22 2.67
C HIS A 207 -6.86 20.35 3.32
N ALA A 208 -7.52 21.36 3.91
CA ALA A 208 -6.86 22.44 4.66
C ALA A 208 -6.03 21.96 5.86
N GLU A 209 -6.54 21.06 6.71
CA GLU A 209 -5.79 20.49 7.86
C GLU A 209 -4.63 19.60 7.42
N ARG A 210 -4.70 19.06 6.19
CA ARG A 210 -3.61 18.34 5.53
C ARG A 210 -2.65 19.28 4.79
N GLY A 211 -2.89 20.59 4.81
CA GLY A 211 -2.10 21.61 4.11
C GLY A 211 -2.40 21.73 2.60
N LEU A 212 -3.49 21.15 2.14
CA LEU A 212 -3.95 21.14 0.75
C LEU A 212 -5.00 22.24 0.53
N THR A 213 -4.91 22.93 -0.60
CA THR A 213 -5.86 23.92 -1.10
C THR A 213 -6.79 23.39 -2.18
N LEU A 214 -6.56 22.16 -2.65
CA LEU A 214 -7.53 21.40 -3.43
C LEU A 214 -8.89 21.43 -2.73
N ALA A 215 -9.93 21.75 -3.49
CA ALA A 215 -11.29 21.49 -3.07
C ALA A 215 -11.48 19.98 -2.92
N PRO A 216 -12.00 19.51 -1.79
CA PRO A 216 -12.39 18.12 -1.67
C PRO A 216 -13.49 17.82 -2.69
N THR A 217 -13.60 16.56 -3.10
CA THR A 217 -14.74 16.12 -3.90
C THR A 217 -16.04 16.45 -3.15
N GLN A 218 -16.96 17.15 -3.82
CA GLN A 218 -18.27 17.43 -3.25
C GLN A 218 -19.16 16.19 -3.36
N HIS A 219 -19.72 15.76 -2.24
CA HIS A 219 -20.88 14.89 -2.25
C HIS A 219 -22.13 15.75 -2.50
N VAL A 220 -22.86 15.44 -3.56
CA VAL A 220 -24.04 16.19 -3.99
C VAL A 220 -25.15 16.07 -2.95
N GLY A 221 -25.34 17.10 -2.14
CA GLY A 221 -26.41 17.20 -1.16
C GLY A 221 -27.76 17.71 -1.72
N VAL A 222 -28.75 17.80 -0.83
CA VAL A 222 -30.19 18.09 -1.04
C VAL A 222 -30.50 19.35 -1.90
N ALA A 223 -29.56 20.29 -2.06
CA ALA A 223 -29.73 21.46 -2.92
C ALA A 223 -29.99 21.09 -4.39
N ALA A 224 -29.33 20.04 -4.91
CA ALA A 224 -29.57 19.51 -6.25
C ALA A 224 -31.01 19.00 -6.43
N THR A 225 -31.59 18.38 -5.39
CA THR A 225 -32.96 17.86 -5.42
C THR A 225 -34.02 18.99 -5.42
N SER A 226 -33.70 20.16 -4.86
CA SER A 226 -34.59 21.34 -4.87
C SER A 226 -34.66 22.02 -6.24
N VAL A 227 -33.55 22.01 -6.99
CA VAL A 227 -33.45 22.55 -8.36
C VAL A 227 -34.18 21.63 -9.35
N GLN A 228 -34.10 20.31 -9.14
CA GLN A 228 -34.85 19.32 -9.91
C GLN A 228 -36.38 19.45 -9.72
N ARG A 229 -36.84 19.84 -8.52
CA ARG A 229 -38.28 20.14 -8.25
C ARG A 229 -38.80 21.38 -8.96
N ARG A 230 -37.94 22.28 -9.42
CA ARG A 230 -38.31 23.47 -10.20
C ARG A 230 -38.16 23.28 -11.72
N GLY A 231 -37.96 22.04 -12.17
CA GLY A 231 -37.84 21.70 -13.59
C GLY A 231 -36.46 21.91 -14.20
N GLY A 232 -35.41 22.07 -13.38
CA GLY A 232 -34.03 22.17 -13.87
C GLY A 232 -33.39 20.80 -14.13
N THR A 233 -32.70 20.66 -15.27
CA THR A 233 -31.85 19.50 -15.60
C THR A 233 -30.54 19.59 -14.82
N ILE A 234 -30.13 18.51 -14.14
CA ILE A 234 -28.83 18.43 -13.47
C ILE A 234 -28.06 17.24 -14.04
N GLU A 235 -26.92 17.52 -14.68
CA GLU A 235 -25.89 16.52 -14.93
C GLU A 235 -25.21 16.16 -13.60
N ARG A 236 -25.21 14.87 -13.26
CA ARG A 236 -24.57 14.37 -12.02
C ARG A 236 -23.07 14.27 -12.25
N LYS A 237 -22.31 15.25 -11.78
CA LYS A 237 -20.84 15.26 -11.82
C LYS A 237 -20.24 14.96 -10.44
N ARG A 238 -19.06 14.32 -10.45
CA ARG A 238 -18.33 13.84 -9.25
C ARG A 238 -17.68 14.97 -8.46
N LEU A 239 -17.40 16.08 -9.13
CA LEU A 239 -17.16 17.40 -8.56
C LEU A 239 -18.17 18.37 -9.19
N ASP A 240 -18.51 19.45 -8.46
CA ASP A 240 -19.14 20.59 -9.12
C ASP A 240 -18.16 21.11 -10.19
N PRO A 241 -18.59 21.43 -11.44
CA PRO A 241 -17.73 22.09 -12.42
C PRO A 241 -16.90 23.26 -11.86
N ALA A 242 -17.44 24.01 -10.89
CA ALA A 242 -16.70 25.07 -10.22
C ALA A 242 -15.53 24.55 -9.37
N ASP A 243 -15.73 23.44 -8.65
CA ASP A 243 -14.68 22.80 -7.84
C ASP A 243 -13.70 22.01 -8.70
N ALA A 244 -14.17 21.35 -9.77
CA ALA A 244 -13.30 20.72 -10.76
C ALA A 244 -12.43 21.78 -11.46
N ALA A 245 -13.01 22.93 -11.81
CA ALA A 245 -12.27 24.06 -12.35
C ALA A 245 -11.32 24.69 -11.32
N HIS A 246 -11.75 24.83 -10.05
CA HIS A 246 -10.88 25.28 -8.96
C HIS A 246 -9.73 24.30 -8.75
N ASN A 247 -9.99 23.00 -8.72
CA ASN A 247 -8.97 21.96 -8.60
C ASN A 247 -8.05 21.96 -9.81
N ALA A 248 -8.56 22.08 -11.03
CA ALA A 248 -7.73 22.24 -12.21
C ALA A 248 -6.83 23.48 -12.09
N ALA A 249 -7.37 24.61 -11.61
CA ALA A 249 -6.61 25.84 -11.38
C ALA A 249 -5.58 25.71 -10.24
N VAL A 250 -5.92 24.99 -9.16
CA VAL A 250 -5.01 24.69 -8.05
C VAL A 250 -3.93 23.74 -8.52
N ILE A 251 -4.25 22.67 -9.24
CA ILE A 251 -3.27 21.72 -9.80
C ILE A 251 -2.36 22.44 -10.78
N ALA A 252 -2.89 23.36 -11.58
CA ALA A 252 -2.09 24.18 -12.46
C ALA A 252 -1.09 25.07 -11.70
N LYS A 253 -1.47 25.59 -10.54
CA LYS A 253 -0.59 26.47 -9.73
C LYS A 253 0.28 25.71 -8.73
N ARG A 254 -0.19 24.55 -8.26
CA ARG A 254 0.32 23.77 -7.12
C ARG A 254 0.20 22.26 -7.39
N PRO A 255 0.83 21.74 -8.47
CA PRO A 255 0.72 20.33 -8.84
C PRO A 255 1.19 19.36 -7.74
N GLN A 256 2.05 19.83 -6.82
CA GLN A 256 2.55 19.05 -5.69
C GLN A 256 1.46 18.58 -4.71
N GLU A 257 0.29 19.21 -4.67
CA GLU A 257 -0.79 18.79 -3.77
C GLU A 257 -1.37 17.43 -4.15
N VAL A 258 -1.38 17.10 -5.45
CA VAL A 258 -1.74 15.76 -5.94
C VAL A 258 -0.72 14.74 -5.45
N LEU A 259 0.57 15.09 -5.49
CA LEU A 259 1.64 14.22 -5.00
C LEU A 259 1.55 13.98 -3.49
N ALA A 260 1.07 14.97 -2.72
CA ALA A 260 0.80 14.82 -1.29
C ALA A 260 -0.35 13.84 -1.01
N LEU A 261 -1.35 13.73 -1.89
CA LEU A 261 -2.39 12.69 -1.80
C LEU A 261 -1.79 11.29 -2.00
N VAL A 262 -0.94 11.11 -3.02
CA VAL A 262 -0.30 9.83 -3.32
C VAL A 262 0.68 9.42 -2.20
N THR A 263 1.51 10.37 -1.74
CA THR A 263 2.51 10.12 -0.69
C THR A 263 1.97 10.01 0.74
N GLY A 264 0.66 10.13 0.90
CA GLY A 264 -0.03 9.67 2.10
C GLY A 264 -0.07 8.14 2.20
N GLU A 265 -0.19 7.46 1.06
CA GLU A 265 -0.38 6.00 0.97
C GLU A 265 0.93 5.26 0.59
N LYS A 266 1.77 5.87 -0.26
CA LYS A 266 2.96 5.25 -0.86
C LYS A 266 4.19 6.16 -0.86
N SER A 267 5.36 5.66 -0.45
CA SER A 267 6.62 6.44 -0.54
C SER A 267 7.17 6.51 -1.95
N VAL A 268 7.03 5.39 -2.68
CA VAL A 268 7.39 5.25 -4.09
C VAL A 268 6.13 4.84 -4.85
N PHE A 269 5.89 5.48 -5.98
CA PHE A 269 4.67 5.31 -6.76
C PHE A 269 4.97 5.39 -8.26
N ASP A 270 3.99 4.99 -9.07
CA ASP A 270 4.08 5.05 -10.53
C ASP A 270 3.11 6.10 -11.12
N ALA A 271 3.16 6.27 -12.44
CA ALA A 271 2.28 7.16 -13.18
C ALA A 271 0.77 6.83 -13.00
N ARG A 272 0.43 5.56 -12.78
CA ARG A 272 -0.97 5.12 -12.62
C ARG A 272 -1.53 5.56 -11.28
N ASP A 273 -0.71 5.61 -10.23
CA ASP A 273 -1.08 6.13 -8.93
C ASP A 273 -1.41 7.64 -9.00
N ILE A 274 -0.59 8.41 -9.72
CA ILE A 274 -0.84 9.84 -9.99
C ILE A 274 -2.14 10.01 -10.78
N ALA A 275 -2.32 9.23 -11.86
CA ALA A 275 -3.53 9.25 -12.66
C ALA A 275 -4.78 8.97 -11.82
N ARG A 276 -4.71 7.99 -10.90
CA ARG A 276 -5.80 7.66 -9.97
C ARG A 276 -6.10 8.79 -8.99
N ALA A 277 -5.08 9.49 -8.49
CA ALA A 277 -5.24 10.66 -7.64
C ALA A 277 -5.84 11.86 -8.40
N LEU A 278 -5.39 12.12 -9.63
CA LEU A 278 -5.94 13.18 -10.48
C LEU A 278 -7.38 12.90 -10.89
N HIS A 279 -7.68 11.66 -11.25
CA HIS A 279 -9.03 11.27 -11.55
C HIS A 279 -9.95 11.51 -10.34
N ARG A 280 -9.44 11.44 -9.09
CA ARG A 280 -10.16 11.85 -7.86
C ARG A 280 -10.40 13.35 -7.72
N ALA A 281 -9.55 14.19 -8.28
CA ALA A 281 -9.60 15.64 -8.09
C ALA A 281 -10.24 16.41 -9.26
N LEU A 282 -10.43 15.76 -10.42
CA LEU A 282 -10.88 16.37 -11.67
C LEU A 282 -12.13 15.67 -12.23
N ASP A 283 -12.85 16.34 -13.13
CA ASP A 283 -13.91 15.78 -13.96
C ASP A 283 -13.36 14.98 -15.16
N ASP A 284 -14.23 14.25 -15.89
CA ASP A 284 -13.89 13.36 -17.01
C ASP A 284 -13.49 14.08 -18.32
N ASP A 285 -13.06 15.35 -18.26
CA ASP A 285 -12.52 16.04 -19.44
C ASP A 285 -11.10 15.55 -19.74
N ALA A 286 -10.95 14.88 -20.89
CA ALA A 286 -9.69 14.25 -21.28
C ALA A 286 -8.55 15.27 -21.44
N ALA A 287 -8.84 16.47 -21.96
CA ALA A 287 -7.83 17.50 -22.17
C ALA A 287 -7.34 18.11 -20.84
N THR A 288 -8.26 18.45 -19.93
CA THR A 288 -7.94 18.94 -18.58
C THR A 288 -7.17 17.89 -17.78
N PHE A 289 -7.58 16.63 -17.86
CA PHE A 289 -6.87 15.53 -17.23
C PHE A 289 -5.45 15.38 -17.78
N GLN A 290 -5.28 15.36 -19.11
CA GLN A 290 -3.95 15.25 -19.74
C GLN A 290 -3.04 16.42 -19.38
N ASN A 291 -3.57 17.65 -19.39
CA ASN A 291 -2.82 18.85 -19.00
C ASN A 291 -2.42 18.79 -17.52
N ALA A 292 -3.35 18.50 -16.62
CA ALA A 292 -3.08 18.37 -15.19
C ALA A 292 -2.07 17.24 -14.91
N PHE A 293 -2.20 16.11 -15.61
CA PHE A 293 -1.25 15.01 -15.55
C PHE A 293 0.14 15.47 -15.98
N ALA A 294 0.27 16.12 -17.13
CA ALA A 294 1.54 16.67 -17.61
C ALA A 294 2.16 17.66 -16.61
N MET A 295 1.35 18.52 -15.99
CA MET A 295 1.82 19.49 -14.98
C MET A 295 2.29 18.83 -13.69
N VAL A 296 1.61 17.77 -13.23
CA VAL A 296 2.07 16.97 -12.08
C VAL A 296 3.36 16.24 -12.41
N MET A 297 3.47 15.67 -13.61
CA MET A 297 4.69 15.02 -14.10
C MET A 297 5.86 15.99 -14.26
N ALA A 298 5.58 17.25 -14.62
CA ALA A 298 6.57 18.33 -14.73
C ALA A 298 6.82 19.06 -13.39
N SER A 299 6.15 18.66 -12.30
CA SER A 299 6.28 19.34 -11.01
C SER A 299 7.71 19.25 -10.48
N PRO A 300 8.34 20.36 -10.03
CA PRO A 300 9.65 20.31 -9.42
C PRO A 300 9.65 19.58 -8.07
N ALA A 301 8.48 19.28 -7.49
CA ALA A 301 8.37 18.47 -6.28
C ALA A 301 8.47 16.96 -6.56
N LEU A 302 8.25 16.53 -7.81
CA LEU A 302 8.35 15.14 -8.25
C LEU A 302 9.80 14.77 -8.50
N VAL A 303 10.21 13.61 -8.00
CA VAL A 303 11.56 13.06 -8.19
C VAL A 303 11.46 11.73 -8.90
N VAL A 304 12.23 11.56 -9.98
CA VAL A 304 12.33 10.30 -10.73
C VAL A 304 13.41 9.41 -10.11
N LEU A 305 12.99 8.38 -9.39
CA LEU A 305 13.88 7.40 -8.75
C LEU A 305 14.40 6.35 -9.74
N GLN A 306 13.58 5.98 -10.73
CA GLN A 306 13.99 5.07 -11.80
C GLN A 306 13.18 5.43 -13.06
N PRO A 307 13.83 5.59 -14.23
CA PRO A 307 13.10 5.73 -15.48
C PRO A 307 12.45 4.40 -15.90
N GLU A 308 11.47 4.46 -16.79
CA GLU A 308 10.99 3.25 -17.45
C GLU A 308 12.15 2.61 -18.21
N SER A 309 12.31 1.30 -18.05
CA SER A 309 13.40 0.56 -18.67
C SER A 309 12.94 -0.83 -19.03
N THR A 310 13.22 -1.23 -20.27
CA THR A 310 12.96 -2.59 -20.74
C THR A 310 14.22 -3.41 -20.53
N ASP A 311 14.10 -4.53 -19.80
CA ASP A 311 15.17 -5.49 -19.67
C ASP A 311 15.55 -6.01 -21.07
N PRO A 312 16.80 -5.78 -21.52
CA PRO A 312 17.21 -6.13 -22.88
C PRO A 312 17.23 -7.64 -23.18
N LEU A 313 17.21 -8.49 -22.14
CA LEU A 313 17.34 -9.94 -22.20
C LEU A 313 16.00 -10.64 -22.03
N THR A 314 15.12 -10.14 -21.16
CA THR A 314 13.80 -10.74 -20.89
C THR A 314 12.67 -10.05 -21.65
N GLY A 315 12.90 -8.82 -22.13
CA GLY A 315 11.86 -7.97 -22.71
C GLY A 315 10.86 -7.44 -21.66
N GLU A 316 11.10 -7.66 -20.37
CA GLU A 316 10.22 -7.15 -19.30
C GLU A 316 10.38 -5.64 -19.14
N VAL A 317 9.26 -4.92 -19.19
CA VAL A 317 9.23 -3.47 -18.99
C VAL A 317 9.09 -3.17 -17.50
N SER A 318 10.14 -2.58 -16.91
CA SER A 318 10.09 -1.98 -15.58
C SER A 318 9.50 -0.57 -15.67
N ALA A 319 8.35 -0.36 -15.03
CA ALA A 319 7.70 0.95 -15.03
C ALA A 319 8.54 2.00 -14.28
N ALA A 320 8.44 3.25 -14.72
CA ALA A 320 9.09 4.36 -14.03
C ALA A 320 8.63 4.48 -12.56
N ARG A 321 9.58 4.78 -11.68
CA ARG A 321 9.37 4.97 -10.24
C ARG A 321 9.59 6.40 -9.83
N TYR A 322 8.63 6.95 -9.09
CA TYR A 322 8.61 8.34 -8.65
C TYR A 322 8.48 8.44 -7.13
N THR A 323 8.92 9.56 -6.59
CA THR A 323 8.65 10.00 -5.21
C THR A 323 8.53 11.53 -5.16
N THR A 324 8.39 12.10 -3.98
CA THR A 324 8.47 13.55 -3.77
C THR A 324 9.79 13.94 -3.11
N HIS A 325 10.24 15.17 -3.34
CA HIS A 325 11.40 15.74 -2.62
C HIS A 325 11.23 15.67 -1.10
N GLU A 326 10.00 15.87 -0.62
CA GLU A 326 9.64 15.81 0.79
C GLU A 326 9.83 14.40 1.36
N MET A 327 9.29 13.38 0.69
CA MET A 327 9.45 11.98 1.10
C MET A 327 10.92 11.54 1.02
N LEU A 328 11.63 11.89 -0.06
CA LEU A 328 13.05 11.59 -0.22
C LEU A 328 13.90 12.22 0.90
N THR A 329 13.63 13.49 1.24
CA THR A 329 14.32 14.19 2.33
C THR A 329 14.03 13.53 3.67
N LEU A 330 12.78 13.15 3.92
CA LEU A 330 12.36 12.50 5.15
C LEU A 330 13.05 11.15 5.34
N GLU A 331 13.01 10.28 4.34
CA GLU A 331 13.60 8.94 4.44
C GLU A 331 15.13 8.98 4.45
N THR A 332 15.74 9.86 3.64
CA THR A 332 17.20 10.08 3.67
C THR A 332 17.64 10.66 5.01
N GLY A 333 16.93 11.66 5.54
CA GLY A 333 17.23 12.29 6.83
C GLY A 333 17.12 11.31 7.99
N MET A 334 16.09 10.45 7.97
CA MET A 334 15.92 9.37 8.94
C MET A 334 17.06 8.34 8.86
N ALA A 335 17.47 7.91 7.66
CA ALA A 335 18.59 6.99 7.50
C ALA A 335 19.93 7.61 7.97
N GLN A 336 20.17 8.89 7.68
CA GLN A 336 21.34 9.62 8.17
C GLN A 336 21.34 9.77 9.70
N ALA A 337 20.19 10.06 10.31
CA ALA A 337 20.03 10.10 11.76
C ALA A 337 20.34 8.74 12.38
N ALA A 338 19.78 7.66 11.84
CA ALA A 338 20.09 6.30 12.26
C ALA A 338 21.59 5.99 12.16
N GLY A 339 22.25 6.37 11.06
CA GLY A 339 23.69 6.22 10.90
C GLY A 339 24.51 7.00 11.93
N ARG A 340 24.12 8.23 12.27
CA ARG A 340 24.77 9.00 13.36
C ARG A 340 24.56 8.36 14.73
N MET A 341 23.36 7.86 15.00
CA MET A 341 23.05 7.15 16.24
C MET A 341 23.83 5.83 16.35
N GLN A 342 24.08 5.14 15.24
CA GLN A 342 24.84 3.88 15.20
C GLN A 342 26.29 4.06 15.66
N VAL A 343 26.93 5.19 15.30
CA VAL A 343 28.30 5.51 15.71
C VAL A 343 28.37 6.32 17.02
N SER A 344 27.22 6.52 17.69
CA SER A 344 27.11 7.23 18.97
C SER A 344 27.13 6.23 20.13
N TYR A 345 28.29 6.08 20.78
CA TYR A 345 28.52 5.11 21.85
C TYR A 345 28.14 5.68 23.23
N ARG A 346 26.84 5.87 23.48
CA ARG A 346 26.32 6.52 24.70
C ARG A 346 25.68 5.58 25.71
N HIS A 347 25.46 4.32 25.37
CA HIS A 347 24.68 3.38 26.18
C HIS A 347 25.44 2.10 26.55
N PRO A 348 26.67 2.18 27.09
CA PRO A 348 27.41 0.98 27.47
C PRO A 348 26.64 0.19 28.53
N VAL A 349 26.69 -1.14 28.42
CA VAL A 349 26.23 -2.09 29.44
C VAL A 349 27.40 -2.99 29.80
N GLU A 350 27.71 -3.13 31.09
CA GLU A 350 28.77 -4.00 31.55
C GLU A 350 28.48 -5.46 31.23
N LYS A 351 29.51 -6.19 30.79
CA LYS A 351 29.39 -7.62 30.42
C LYS A 351 28.86 -8.49 31.56
N GLY A 352 29.13 -8.10 32.81
CA GLY A 352 28.60 -8.78 34.00
C GLY A 352 27.08 -8.70 34.08
N HIS A 353 26.49 -7.53 33.83
CA HIS A 353 25.04 -7.34 33.79
C HIS A 353 24.40 -8.14 32.65
N VAL A 354 25.02 -8.15 31.46
CA VAL A 354 24.52 -8.93 30.31
C VAL A 354 24.57 -10.44 30.62
N ALA A 355 25.69 -10.94 31.14
CA ALA A 355 25.83 -12.34 31.49
C ALA A 355 24.86 -12.77 32.61
N GLY A 356 24.69 -11.92 33.62
CA GLY A 356 23.72 -12.13 34.70
C GLY A 356 22.29 -12.21 34.19
N ALA A 357 21.88 -11.28 33.33
CA ALA A 357 20.54 -11.27 32.73
C ALA A 357 20.27 -12.51 31.87
N ILE A 358 21.25 -12.94 31.06
CA ILE A 358 21.17 -14.17 30.27
C ILE A 358 21.01 -15.39 31.19
N ALA A 359 21.80 -15.48 32.26
CA ALA A 359 21.73 -16.60 33.21
C ALA A 359 20.39 -16.66 33.96
N MET A 360 19.86 -15.50 34.36
CA MET A 360 18.53 -15.38 34.96
C MET A 360 17.44 -15.84 33.99
N GLN A 361 17.51 -15.43 32.73
CA GLN A 361 16.53 -15.83 31.73
C GLN A 361 16.61 -17.33 31.41
N ASP A 362 17.82 -17.89 31.32
CA ASP A 362 18.01 -19.34 31.17
C ASP A 362 17.40 -20.12 32.35
N ALA A 363 17.60 -19.63 33.58
CA ALA A 363 16.99 -20.23 34.77
C ALA A 363 15.46 -20.17 34.74
N ALA A 364 14.88 -19.03 34.32
CA ALA A 364 13.44 -18.87 34.16
C ALA A 364 12.87 -19.81 33.09
N ILE A 365 13.57 -19.97 31.96
CA ILE A 365 13.19 -20.90 30.89
C ILE A 365 13.20 -22.34 31.42
N ARG A 366 14.29 -22.78 32.06
CA ARG A 366 14.39 -24.13 32.64
C ARG A 366 13.29 -24.42 33.66
N ALA A 367 12.97 -23.44 34.51
CA ALA A 367 11.90 -23.57 35.49
C ALA A 367 10.53 -23.71 34.80
N SER A 368 10.31 -23.00 33.69
CA SER A 368 9.04 -23.05 32.95
C SER A 368 8.86 -24.32 32.10
N THR A 369 9.94 -24.88 31.53
CA THR A 369 9.87 -26.05 30.65
C THR A 369 10.07 -27.37 31.38
N GLY A 370 10.69 -27.35 32.57
CA GLY A 370 11.11 -28.55 33.29
C GLY A 370 12.32 -29.27 32.66
N GLU A 371 12.88 -28.73 31.58
CA GLU A 371 14.01 -29.31 30.87
C GLU A 371 15.32 -28.65 31.31
N ALA A 372 16.23 -29.42 31.89
CA ALA A 372 17.53 -28.92 32.37
C ALA A 372 18.42 -28.33 31.27
N SER A 373 18.21 -28.73 30.01
CA SER A 373 18.93 -28.22 28.84
C SER A 373 18.27 -27.00 28.17
N ALA A 374 17.06 -26.61 28.58
CA ALA A 374 16.37 -25.49 27.97
C ALA A 374 17.04 -24.15 28.30
N GLY A 375 17.00 -23.21 27.35
CA GLY A 375 17.59 -21.89 27.50
C GLY A 375 17.51 -21.06 26.23
N LEU A 376 18.09 -19.86 26.30
CA LEU A 376 18.22 -18.94 25.18
C LEU A 376 19.09 -19.56 24.08
N SER A 377 18.63 -19.43 22.83
CA SER A 377 19.36 -19.88 21.64
C SER A 377 20.67 -19.09 21.44
N PRO A 378 21.64 -19.62 20.67
CA PRO A 378 22.81 -18.85 20.27
C PRO A 378 22.46 -17.51 19.60
N GLU A 379 21.52 -17.52 18.66
CA GLU A 379 21.03 -16.30 17.96
C GLU A 379 20.41 -15.30 18.94
N GLN A 380 19.63 -15.77 19.93
CA GLN A 380 19.04 -14.92 20.96
C GLN A 380 20.11 -14.30 21.86
N ARG A 381 21.16 -15.04 22.22
CA ARG A 381 22.28 -14.52 23.03
C ARG A 381 23.07 -13.45 22.25
N GLU A 382 23.32 -13.70 20.97
CA GLU A 382 23.96 -12.72 20.08
C GLU A 382 23.10 -11.47 19.94
N ALA A 383 21.78 -11.62 19.76
CA ALA A 383 20.85 -10.50 19.69
C ALA A 383 20.80 -9.70 21.01
N ILE A 384 20.86 -10.35 22.18
CA ILE A 384 20.98 -9.65 23.47
C ILE A 384 22.28 -8.84 23.53
N GLN A 385 23.40 -9.42 23.09
CA GLN A 385 24.68 -8.71 23.06
C GLN A 385 24.67 -7.53 22.08
N HIS A 386 24.03 -7.68 20.93
CA HIS A 386 23.84 -6.62 19.96
C HIS A 386 22.98 -5.48 20.52
N LEU A 387 21.84 -5.82 21.13
CA LEU A 387 20.94 -4.84 21.75
C LEU A 387 21.58 -4.11 22.92
N THR A 388 22.33 -4.81 23.76
CA THR A 388 23.03 -4.22 24.92
C THR A 388 24.36 -3.57 24.56
N GLY A 389 24.66 -3.44 23.27
CA GLY A 389 25.78 -2.67 22.76
C GLY A 389 25.71 -1.17 23.08
N PRO A 390 26.85 -0.47 23.07
CA PRO A 390 26.95 0.94 23.44
C PRO A 390 26.26 1.92 22.47
N GLU A 391 25.91 1.48 21.26
CA GLU A 391 25.31 2.28 20.19
C GLU A 391 23.96 2.89 20.61
N GLN A 392 23.65 4.10 20.15
CA GLN A 392 22.38 4.77 20.46
C GLN A 392 21.19 4.18 19.68
N ILE A 393 21.42 3.41 18.62
CA ILE A 393 20.36 2.68 17.92
C ILE A 393 20.77 1.23 17.70
N ALA A 394 19.81 0.31 17.83
CA ALA A 394 19.99 -1.11 17.50
C ALA A 394 18.70 -1.67 16.87
N ALA A 395 18.84 -2.69 16.03
CA ALA A 395 17.71 -3.33 15.36
C ALA A 395 17.78 -4.86 15.48
N VAL A 396 16.61 -5.49 15.66
CA VAL A 396 16.44 -6.93 15.62
C VAL A 396 15.34 -7.28 14.64
N VAL A 397 15.69 -8.08 13.63
CA VAL A 397 14.74 -8.69 12.71
C VAL A 397 14.54 -10.12 13.17
N GLY A 398 13.31 -10.53 13.42
CA GLY A 398 13.05 -11.90 13.86
C GLY A 398 11.76 -12.45 13.29
N PHE A 399 11.83 -13.68 12.78
CA PHE A 399 10.66 -14.36 12.23
C PHE A 399 9.57 -14.57 13.29
N ALA A 400 8.34 -14.76 12.82
CA ALA A 400 7.20 -15.08 13.66
C ALA A 400 7.47 -16.35 14.49
N GLY A 401 7.62 -16.20 15.81
CA GLY A 401 7.86 -17.33 16.72
C GLY A 401 9.33 -17.62 17.05
N ALA A 402 10.26 -16.73 16.70
CA ALA A 402 11.69 -16.84 17.03
C ALA A 402 12.05 -16.42 18.48
N GLY A 403 11.06 -16.07 19.31
CA GLY A 403 11.27 -15.74 20.73
C GLY A 403 11.80 -14.32 21.01
N LYS A 404 11.42 -13.33 20.18
CA LYS A 404 11.79 -11.91 20.34
C LYS A 404 11.51 -11.36 21.75
N SER A 405 10.33 -11.65 22.31
CA SER A 405 9.97 -11.21 23.66
C SER A 405 10.88 -11.77 24.76
N THR A 406 11.26 -13.03 24.65
CA THR A 406 12.15 -13.70 25.61
C THR A 406 13.55 -13.08 25.60
N MET A 407 14.04 -12.71 24.42
CA MET A 407 15.28 -11.95 24.25
C MET A 407 15.16 -10.54 24.85
N LEU A 408 14.05 -9.84 24.60
CA LEU A 408 13.80 -8.50 25.16
C LEU A 408 13.72 -8.50 26.69
N ALA A 409 13.19 -9.55 27.31
CA ALA A 409 13.17 -9.68 28.77
C ALA A 409 14.59 -9.67 29.37
N ALA A 410 15.51 -10.43 28.75
CA ALA A 410 16.91 -10.45 29.17
C ALA A 410 17.62 -9.11 28.88
N ALA A 411 17.37 -8.48 27.72
CA ALA A 411 17.92 -7.18 27.40
C ALA A 411 17.45 -6.09 28.38
N ARG A 412 16.15 -6.09 28.73
CA ARG A 412 15.56 -5.22 29.77
C ARG A 412 16.30 -5.37 31.10
N ALA A 413 16.45 -6.60 31.59
CA ALA A 413 17.13 -6.87 32.85
C ALA A 413 18.59 -6.38 32.83
N ALA A 414 19.30 -6.52 31.71
CA ALA A 414 20.66 -6.01 31.56
C ALA A 414 20.71 -4.47 31.58
N TRP A 415 19.78 -3.78 30.88
CA TRP A 415 19.70 -2.31 30.88
C TRP A 415 19.32 -1.74 32.26
N GLU A 416 18.35 -2.34 32.94
CA GLU A 416 17.92 -1.93 34.27
C GLU A 416 19.04 -2.14 35.31
N ALA A 417 19.75 -3.27 35.24
CA ALA A 417 20.89 -3.52 36.13
C ALA A 417 22.03 -2.50 35.93
N GLN A 418 22.18 -1.96 34.72
CA GLN A 418 23.12 -0.88 34.42
C GLN A 418 22.63 0.50 34.88
N GLY A 419 21.32 0.67 35.15
CA GLY A 419 20.70 1.91 35.60
C GLY A 419 19.91 2.68 34.53
N TYR A 420 19.67 2.10 33.35
CA TYR A 420 18.79 2.72 32.35
C TYR A 420 17.31 2.48 32.66
N ARG A 421 16.46 3.41 32.22
CA ARG A 421 15.00 3.25 32.26
C ARG A 421 14.54 2.73 30.90
N VAL A 422 13.82 1.62 30.89
CA VAL A 422 13.37 0.97 29.66
C VAL A 422 11.89 1.26 29.43
N HIS A 423 11.56 1.71 28.23
CA HIS A 423 10.22 2.08 27.80
C HIS A 423 9.85 1.30 26.55
N GLY A 424 8.58 0.90 26.44
CA GLY A 424 8.05 0.17 25.30
C GLY A 424 7.08 1.00 24.47
N ALA A 425 7.09 0.73 23.17
CA ALA A 425 6.24 1.35 22.19
C ALA A 425 5.81 0.33 21.13
N ALA A 426 4.55 0.41 20.69
CA ALA A 426 4.08 -0.35 19.54
C ALA A 426 2.98 0.43 18.79
N LEU A 427 2.71 0.04 17.54
CA LEU A 427 1.66 0.68 16.74
C LEU A 427 0.26 0.46 17.33
N ALA A 428 -0.04 -0.78 17.71
CA ALA A 428 -1.34 -1.20 18.25
C ALA A 428 -1.28 -1.41 19.77
N GLY A 429 -2.39 -1.15 20.46
CA GLY A 429 -2.50 -1.36 21.91
C GLY A 429 -2.18 -2.79 22.33
N LYS A 430 -2.73 -3.79 21.61
CA LYS A 430 -2.46 -5.22 21.83
C LYS A 430 -0.98 -5.57 21.70
N ALA A 431 -0.24 -4.96 20.78
CA ALA A 431 1.18 -5.20 20.61
C ALA A 431 1.99 -4.56 21.76
N ALA A 432 1.63 -3.36 22.20
CA ALA A 432 2.27 -2.72 23.36
C ALA A 432 2.07 -3.55 24.63
N GLU A 433 0.85 -4.01 24.88
CA GLU A 433 0.58 -4.87 26.03
C GLU A 433 1.24 -6.24 25.90
N GLY A 434 1.22 -6.85 24.71
CA GLY A 434 1.93 -8.12 24.47
C GLY A 434 3.42 -7.98 24.73
N LEU A 435 4.03 -6.85 24.35
CA LEU A 435 5.40 -6.50 24.69
C LEU A 435 5.59 -6.44 26.22
N GLU A 436 4.70 -5.75 26.94
CA GLU A 436 4.77 -5.63 28.40
C GLU A 436 4.58 -6.98 29.12
N GLU A 437 3.55 -7.73 28.79
CA GLU A 437 3.23 -9.04 29.38
C GLU A 437 4.37 -10.05 29.17
N SER A 438 4.99 -10.04 27.99
CA SER A 438 5.99 -11.05 27.61
C SER A 438 7.44 -10.68 27.92
N SER A 439 7.78 -9.38 28.00
CA SER A 439 9.14 -8.89 28.26
C SER A 439 9.30 -8.13 29.58
N GLY A 440 8.19 -7.73 30.21
CA GLY A 440 8.17 -6.89 31.39
C GLY A 440 8.51 -5.41 31.11
N ILE A 441 8.57 -4.98 29.85
CA ILE A 441 8.85 -3.58 29.48
C ILE A 441 7.56 -2.75 29.57
N PRO A 442 7.47 -1.70 30.41
CA PRO A 442 6.30 -0.83 30.47
C PRO A 442 6.01 -0.19 29.11
N SER A 443 4.84 -0.43 28.53
CA SER A 443 4.60 -0.17 27.12
C SER A 443 3.33 0.64 26.85
N ARG A 444 3.35 1.49 25.81
CA ARG A 444 2.16 2.21 25.33
C ARG A 444 2.17 2.41 23.81
N THR A 445 1.08 2.88 23.23
CA THR A 445 1.02 3.08 21.77
C THR A 445 1.89 4.25 21.30
N LEU A 446 2.40 4.18 20.07
CA LEU A 446 3.12 5.29 19.43
C LEU A 446 2.29 6.58 19.39
N ALA A 447 0.96 6.47 19.20
CA ALA A 447 0.07 7.62 19.24
C ALA A 447 0.03 8.27 20.64
N SER A 448 0.07 7.47 21.71
CA SER A 448 0.15 7.98 23.08
C SER A 448 1.47 8.67 23.37
N TRP A 449 2.59 8.19 22.80
CA TRP A 449 3.90 8.85 22.87
C TRP A 449 3.88 10.22 22.16
N ASP A 450 3.45 10.25 20.89
CA ASP A 450 3.39 11.49 20.08
C ASP A 450 2.48 12.55 20.73
N LEU A 451 1.33 12.14 21.28
CA LEU A 451 0.45 13.06 22.03
C LEU A 451 1.11 13.58 23.31
N GLY A 452 1.86 12.73 24.02
CA GLY A 452 2.64 13.14 25.19
C GLY A 452 3.66 14.22 24.84
N TRP A 453 4.47 13.98 23.81
CA TRP A 453 5.53 14.90 23.37
C TRP A 453 4.99 16.25 22.90
N ARG A 454 3.87 16.28 22.16
CA ARG A 454 3.21 17.54 21.76
C ARG A 454 2.73 18.39 22.95
N ASN A 455 2.48 17.76 24.09
CA ASN A 455 2.08 18.41 25.34
C ASN A 455 3.24 18.51 26.35
N GLU A 456 4.48 18.29 25.91
CA GLU A 456 5.70 18.32 26.74
C GLU A 456 5.67 17.34 27.93
N ARG A 457 4.95 16.21 27.80
CA ARG A 457 4.82 15.17 28.83
C ARG A 457 5.53 13.88 28.43
N GLY A 458 6.24 13.27 29.39
CA GLY A 458 6.89 11.97 29.19
C GLY A 458 7.97 12.02 28.09
N LEU A 459 8.77 13.09 28.10
CA LEU A 459 9.91 13.27 27.20
C LEU A 459 11.00 12.23 27.51
N LEU A 460 11.69 11.78 26.46
CA LEU A 460 12.86 10.92 26.60
C LEU A 460 14.07 11.73 27.08
N GLY A 461 14.99 11.07 27.76
CA GLY A 461 16.31 11.59 28.12
C GLY A 461 17.42 10.59 27.82
N SER A 462 18.67 10.99 28.05
CA SER A 462 19.85 10.19 27.74
C SER A 462 20.03 8.92 28.60
N GLY A 463 19.23 8.77 29.66
CA GLY A 463 19.18 7.56 30.48
C GLY A 463 18.05 6.59 30.10
N ASP A 464 17.35 6.85 28.99
CA ASP A 464 16.20 6.08 28.53
C ASP A 464 16.56 5.17 27.35
N VAL A 465 16.00 3.96 27.37
CA VAL A 465 15.96 3.02 26.23
C VAL A 465 14.50 2.91 25.76
N LEU A 466 14.21 3.34 24.54
CA LEU A 466 12.91 3.16 23.91
C LEU A 466 12.94 1.94 22.99
N VAL A 467 12.21 0.90 23.34
CA VAL A 467 11.99 -0.30 22.52
C VAL A 467 10.70 -0.14 21.72
N ILE A 468 10.79 -0.18 20.41
CA ILE A 468 9.65 -0.19 19.49
C ILE A 468 9.48 -1.60 18.93
N ASP A 469 8.39 -2.29 19.30
CA ASP A 469 8.04 -3.61 18.77
C ASP A 469 7.05 -3.52 17.59
N GLU A 470 7.01 -4.58 16.78
CA GLU A 470 6.27 -4.65 15.50
C GLU A 470 6.60 -3.45 14.58
N ALA A 471 7.87 -3.04 14.56
CA ALA A 471 8.34 -1.86 13.82
C ALA A 471 8.11 -1.95 12.30
N GLY A 472 7.92 -3.16 11.75
CA GLY A 472 7.57 -3.41 10.35
C GLY A 472 6.26 -2.77 9.89
N MET A 473 5.34 -2.47 10.82
CA MET A 473 4.05 -1.84 10.50
C MET A 473 4.07 -0.30 10.56
N ILE A 474 5.21 0.32 10.91
CA ILE A 474 5.30 1.77 11.13
C ILE A 474 5.62 2.47 9.82
N SER A 475 4.86 3.52 9.47
CA SER A 475 5.10 4.33 8.27
C SER A 475 6.36 5.21 8.37
N SER A 476 6.95 5.58 7.22
CA SER A 476 8.17 6.42 7.17
C SER A 476 8.02 7.72 7.97
N ARG A 477 6.89 8.42 7.83
CA ARG A 477 6.62 9.68 8.54
C ARG A 477 6.58 9.50 10.06
N GLN A 478 6.00 8.40 10.53
CA GLN A 478 5.89 8.12 11.95
C GLN A 478 7.25 7.72 12.52
N LEU A 479 7.96 6.78 11.87
CA LEU A 479 9.26 6.34 12.38
C LEU A 479 10.30 7.46 12.37
N ALA A 480 10.33 8.31 11.34
CA ALA A 480 11.24 9.45 11.26
C ALA A 480 11.11 10.41 12.45
N ARG A 481 9.89 10.61 12.98
CA ARG A 481 9.67 11.43 14.19
C ARG A 481 10.30 10.80 15.43
N PHE A 482 10.14 9.48 15.60
CA PHE A 482 10.68 8.76 16.75
C PHE A 482 12.21 8.68 16.70
N VAL A 483 12.79 8.48 15.52
CA VAL A 483 14.24 8.55 15.30
C VAL A 483 14.75 9.94 15.65
N ALA A 484 14.11 11.00 15.16
CA ALA A 484 14.52 12.38 15.44
C ALA A 484 14.42 12.74 16.93
N GLU A 485 13.35 12.34 17.63
CA GLU A 485 13.20 12.60 19.07
C GLU A 485 14.25 11.84 19.88
N ALA A 486 14.48 10.55 19.59
CA ALA A 486 15.50 9.76 20.26
C ALA A 486 16.91 10.30 20.02
N GLU A 487 17.24 10.69 18.78
CA GLU A 487 18.50 11.34 18.43
C GLU A 487 18.70 12.63 19.24
N ALA A 488 17.72 13.54 19.19
CA ALA A 488 17.79 14.85 19.82
C ALA A 488 17.90 14.79 21.35
N ARG A 489 17.23 13.82 21.98
CA ARG A 489 17.24 13.61 23.44
C ARG A 489 18.41 12.76 23.93
N GLY A 490 19.18 12.18 23.01
CA GLY A 490 20.29 11.28 23.35
C GLY A 490 19.85 9.92 23.90
N ALA A 491 18.58 9.53 23.74
CA ALA A 491 18.04 8.26 24.22
C ALA A 491 18.40 7.11 23.27
N LYS A 492 18.48 5.88 23.78
CA LYS A 492 18.68 4.68 22.95
C LYS A 492 17.37 4.30 22.28
N LEU A 493 17.42 4.02 20.98
CA LEU A 493 16.29 3.50 20.21
C LEU A 493 16.56 2.05 19.83
N VAL A 494 15.65 1.16 20.18
CA VAL A 494 15.70 -0.26 19.82
C VAL A 494 14.51 -0.59 18.95
N LEU A 495 14.75 -1.02 17.71
CA LEU A 495 13.70 -1.39 16.76
C LEU A 495 13.61 -2.91 16.66
N VAL A 496 12.45 -3.46 16.96
CA VAL A 496 12.19 -4.90 16.90
C VAL A 496 11.01 -5.15 15.99
N GLY A 497 11.12 -6.13 15.10
CA GLY A 497 10.02 -6.46 14.22
C GLY A 497 10.35 -7.57 13.23
N ASP A 498 9.41 -7.75 12.33
CA ASP A 498 9.49 -8.68 11.21
C ASP A 498 8.99 -7.92 9.97
N HIS A 499 9.91 -7.53 9.10
CA HIS A 499 9.55 -6.75 7.92
C HIS A 499 8.84 -7.59 6.84
N GLU A 500 8.77 -8.91 7.03
CA GLU A 500 8.07 -9.85 6.16
C GLU A 500 6.63 -10.13 6.61
N GLN A 501 6.23 -9.69 7.80
CA GLN A 501 4.83 -9.67 8.21
C GLN A 501 4.06 -8.50 7.56
N LEU A 502 2.89 -8.15 8.10
CA LEU A 502 2.02 -7.13 7.52
C LEU A 502 2.75 -5.79 7.40
N GLN A 503 2.61 -5.18 6.23
CA GLN A 503 3.25 -3.92 5.90
C GLN A 503 2.56 -2.74 6.60
N ALA A 504 3.26 -1.62 6.71
CA ALA A 504 2.68 -0.38 7.21
C ALA A 504 1.47 0.06 6.39
N ILE A 505 0.41 0.53 7.04
CA ILE A 505 -0.76 1.10 6.35
C ILE A 505 -0.35 2.39 5.59
N GLY A 506 0.47 3.24 6.23
CA GLY A 506 1.00 4.46 5.61
C GLY A 506 2.19 4.22 4.68
N ALA A 507 2.70 5.30 4.08
CA ALA A 507 3.80 5.25 3.13
C ALA A 507 5.11 4.63 3.68
N GLY A 508 5.74 3.77 2.87
CA GLY A 508 7.10 3.24 3.04
C GLY A 508 7.22 2.01 3.95
N ALA A 509 8.43 1.46 4.00
CA ALA A 509 8.86 0.35 4.87
C ALA A 509 10.15 0.75 5.63
N PRO A 510 10.11 1.77 6.50
CA PRO A 510 11.29 2.42 7.06
C PRO A 510 12.09 1.51 8.03
N PHE A 511 11.43 0.56 8.71
CA PHE A 511 12.12 -0.38 9.58
C PHE A 511 13.11 -1.28 8.81
N ARG A 512 12.69 -1.84 7.66
CA ARG A 512 13.55 -2.61 6.76
C ARG A 512 14.77 -1.79 6.36
N ALA A 513 14.53 -0.58 5.86
CA ALA A 513 15.60 0.28 5.38
C ALA A 513 16.59 0.69 6.48
N ILE A 514 16.12 0.98 7.70
CA ILE A 514 17.00 1.26 8.84
C ILE A 514 17.79 0.00 9.22
N ALA A 515 17.14 -1.15 9.39
CA ALA A 515 17.79 -2.40 9.79
C ALA A 515 18.87 -2.85 8.79
N GLU A 516 18.67 -2.61 7.50
CA GLU A 516 19.69 -2.84 6.47
C GLU A 516 20.84 -1.82 6.57
N ALA A 517 20.55 -0.55 6.84
CA ALA A 517 21.55 0.52 6.92
C ALA A 517 22.46 0.44 8.15
N ILE A 518 21.90 0.20 9.34
CA ILE A 518 22.66 0.14 10.60
C ILE A 518 23.14 -1.28 10.96
N GLY A 519 22.75 -2.28 10.16
CA GLY A 519 22.88 -3.69 10.53
C GLY A 519 21.88 -4.09 11.63
N HIS A 520 21.64 -5.38 11.76
CA HIS A 520 20.71 -5.92 12.73
C HIS A 520 21.16 -7.30 13.18
N ALA A 521 20.68 -7.72 14.35
CA ALA A 521 20.70 -9.14 14.71
C ALA A 521 19.46 -9.83 14.10
N GLU A 522 19.67 -11.01 13.53
CA GLU A 522 18.61 -11.81 12.91
C GLU A 522 18.25 -13.00 13.81
N LEU A 523 16.94 -13.20 14.05
CA LEU A 523 16.41 -14.36 14.75
C LEU A 523 15.60 -15.22 13.78
N SER A 524 16.25 -16.25 13.24
CA SER A 524 15.73 -17.10 12.18
C SER A 524 15.23 -18.46 12.69
N ASP A 525 15.69 -18.91 13.85
CA ASP A 525 15.28 -20.17 14.49
C ASP A 525 13.82 -20.11 15.00
N ILE A 526 12.87 -20.54 14.15
CA ILE A 526 11.45 -20.62 14.51
C ILE A 526 11.18 -21.83 15.41
N ARG A 527 10.84 -21.55 16.67
CA ARG A 527 10.55 -22.58 17.68
C ARG A 527 9.06 -22.84 17.91
N ARG A 528 8.19 -22.06 17.28
CA ARG A 528 6.74 -22.11 17.47
C ARG A 528 6.12 -23.43 16.98
N GLN A 529 6.44 -23.86 15.76
CA GLN A 529 5.89 -25.10 15.20
C GLN A 529 6.58 -26.30 15.85
N ARG A 530 5.83 -27.38 16.12
CA ARG A 530 6.38 -28.61 16.72
C ARG A 530 7.06 -29.52 15.70
N GLU A 531 6.49 -29.59 14.49
CA GLU A 531 6.98 -30.45 13.42
C GLU A 531 8.14 -29.81 12.63
N PRO A 532 9.26 -30.52 12.38
CA PRO A 532 10.40 -29.98 11.65
C PRO A 532 10.06 -29.43 10.25
N TRP A 533 9.19 -30.12 9.50
CA TRP A 533 8.80 -29.68 8.16
C TRP A 533 7.96 -28.40 8.18
N GLN A 534 7.13 -28.19 9.22
CA GLN A 534 6.36 -26.97 9.40
C GLN A 534 7.25 -25.79 9.77
N ARG A 535 8.31 -26.03 10.58
CA ARG A 535 9.35 -25.02 10.83
C ARG A 535 10.03 -24.61 9.53
N ALA A 536 10.47 -25.59 8.73
CA ALA A 536 11.11 -25.33 7.44
C ALA A 536 10.18 -24.57 6.47
N ALA A 537 8.89 -24.93 6.42
CA ALA A 537 7.91 -24.22 5.62
C ALA A 537 7.65 -22.79 6.13
N SER A 538 7.66 -22.57 7.45
CA SER A 538 7.52 -21.24 8.07
C SER A 538 8.71 -20.34 7.74
N VAL A 539 9.93 -20.91 7.74
CA VAL A 539 11.13 -20.21 7.25
C VAL A 539 11.01 -19.91 5.75
N ALA A 540 10.51 -20.85 4.93
CA ALA A 540 10.30 -20.60 3.51
C ALA A 540 9.32 -19.44 3.27
N PHE A 541 8.21 -19.37 4.00
CA PHE A 541 7.29 -18.23 3.93
C PHE A 541 7.97 -16.92 4.36
N ALA A 542 8.76 -16.95 5.44
CA ALA A 542 9.47 -15.78 5.95
C ALA A 542 10.56 -15.28 4.99
N SER A 543 11.22 -16.17 4.23
CA SER A 543 12.32 -15.81 3.32
C SER A 543 11.88 -15.63 1.86
N HIS A 544 10.65 -15.14 1.63
CA HIS A 544 10.04 -14.93 0.31
C HIS A 544 9.87 -16.18 -0.59
N ARG A 545 10.15 -17.38 -0.08
CA ARG A 545 9.99 -18.65 -0.79
C ARG A 545 8.59 -19.20 -0.55
N THR A 546 7.57 -18.35 -0.74
CA THR A 546 6.15 -18.68 -0.46
C THR A 546 5.69 -19.90 -1.25
N THR A 547 6.13 -20.05 -2.50
CA THR A 547 5.85 -21.24 -3.31
C THR A 547 6.42 -22.52 -2.69
N GLU A 548 7.64 -22.50 -2.16
CA GLU A 548 8.24 -23.65 -1.47
C GLU A 548 7.46 -23.99 -0.18
N GLY A 549 7.07 -22.97 0.58
CA GLY A 549 6.21 -23.13 1.76
C GLY A 549 4.88 -23.79 1.40
N LEU A 550 4.17 -23.29 0.38
CA LEU A 550 2.91 -23.89 -0.09
C LEU A 550 3.11 -25.33 -0.60
N GLN A 551 4.20 -25.61 -1.31
CA GLN A 551 4.54 -26.97 -1.76
C GLN A 551 4.79 -27.93 -0.58
N ALA A 552 5.43 -27.47 0.51
CA ALA A 552 5.62 -28.28 1.70
C ALA A 552 4.28 -28.66 2.36
N TYR A 553 3.36 -27.68 2.46
CA TYR A 553 1.99 -27.94 2.94
C TYR A 553 1.23 -28.88 2.01
N GLN A 554 1.36 -28.72 0.70
CA GLN A 554 0.74 -29.64 -0.26
C GLN A 554 1.24 -31.07 -0.08
N LYS A 555 2.57 -31.27 -0.01
CA LYS A 555 3.19 -32.61 0.18
C LYS A 555 2.72 -33.27 1.47
N ALA A 556 2.44 -32.47 2.51
CA ALA A 556 1.90 -32.96 3.78
C ALA A 556 0.37 -33.19 3.76
N GLY A 557 -0.33 -32.97 2.64
CA GLY A 557 -1.79 -33.06 2.55
C GLY A 557 -2.52 -31.92 3.26
N ALA A 558 -1.82 -30.82 3.56
CA ALA A 558 -2.32 -29.70 4.36
C ALA A 558 -2.94 -28.57 3.51
N ILE A 559 -3.28 -28.85 2.25
CA ILE A 559 -4.02 -27.97 1.34
C ILE A 559 -5.19 -28.73 0.75
N GLU A 560 -6.39 -28.17 0.91
CA GLU A 560 -7.64 -28.72 0.41
C GLU A 560 -8.28 -27.76 -0.61
N ILE A 561 -8.52 -28.24 -1.82
CA ILE A 561 -9.14 -27.46 -2.90
C ILE A 561 -10.60 -27.91 -3.01
N ALA A 562 -11.51 -26.96 -2.81
CA ALA A 562 -12.95 -27.15 -2.99
C ALA A 562 -13.39 -26.64 -4.37
N PRO A 563 -14.52 -27.11 -4.93
CA PRO A 563 -15.01 -26.63 -6.22
C PRO A 563 -15.41 -25.15 -6.21
N ASP A 564 -15.98 -24.68 -5.09
CA ASP A 564 -16.47 -23.32 -4.89
C ASP A 564 -16.34 -22.87 -3.42
N ARG A 565 -16.74 -21.62 -3.15
CA ARG A 565 -16.73 -21.01 -1.81
C ARG A 565 -17.49 -21.82 -0.77
N ALA A 566 -18.72 -22.20 -1.06
CA ALA A 566 -19.61 -22.85 -0.10
C ALA A 566 -19.05 -24.21 0.34
N HIS A 567 -18.47 -24.96 -0.60
CA HIS A 567 -17.79 -26.21 -0.29
C HIS A 567 -16.52 -25.99 0.54
N ALA A 568 -15.72 -24.95 0.25
CA ALA A 568 -14.53 -24.63 1.05
C ALA A 568 -14.90 -24.31 2.50
N GLU A 569 -15.95 -23.49 2.72
CA GLU A 569 -16.47 -23.17 4.04
C GLU A 569 -16.99 -24.40 4.77
N ALA A 570 -17.75 -25.27 4.10
CA ALA A 570 -18.23 -26.52 4.68
C ALA A 570 -17.08 -27.47 5.09
N MET A 571 -16.01 -27.52 4.30
CA MET A 571 -14.80 -28.29 4.62
C MET A 571 -14.07 -27.74 5.84
N ILE A 572 -13.96 -26.41 5.97
CA ILE A 572 -13.42 -25.75 7.17
C ILE A 572 -14.25 -26.09 8.40
N VAL A 573 -15.59 -25.95 8.31
CA VAL A 573 -16.50 -26.26 9.42
C VAL A 573 -16.30 -27.71 9.88
N ARG A 574 -16.27 -28.67 8.93
CA ARG A 574 -16.03 -30.08 9.23
C ARG A 574 -14.68 -30.30 9.89
N GLY A 575 -13.61 -29.69 9.38
CA GLY A 575 -12.26 -29.79 9.92
C GLY A 575 -12.15 -29.23 11.35
N TYR A 576 -12.76 -28.07 11.59
CA TYR A 576 -12.81 -27.43 12.90
C TYR A 576 -13.50 -28.32 13.94
N LEU A 577 -14.65 -28.90 13.59
CA LEU A 577 -15.40 -29.78 14.49
C LEU A 577 -14.66 -31.08 14.80
N ALA A 578 -14.08 -31.71 13.77
CA ALA A 578 -13.29 -32.92 13.95
C ALA A 578 -12.08 -32.68 14.86
N ASP A 579 -11.45 -31.50 14.76
CA ASP A 579 -10.38 -31.13 15.67
C ASP A 579 -10.86 -30.91 17.11
N ARG A 580 -11.97 -30.18 17.28
CA ARG A 580 -12.57 -29.94 18.60
C ARG A 580 -12.90 -31.25 19.32
N GLU A 581 -13.41 -32.23 18.60
CA GLU A 581 -13.74 -33.56 19.15
C GLU A 581 -12.48 -34.34 19.56
N ARG A 582 -11.42 -34.29 18.75
CA ARG A 582 -10.15 -34.98 19.05
C ARG A 582 -9.33 -34.30 20.15
N ARG A 583 -9.40 -32.97 20.27
CA ARG A 583 -8.59 -32.17 21.19
C ARG A 583 -9.40 -31.07 21.87
N PRO A 584 -10.32 -31.39 22.78
CA PRO A 584 -11.25 -30.41 23.35
C PRO A 584 -10.59 -29.19 24.00
N THR A 585 -9.42 -29.38 24.63
CA THR A 585 -8.66 -28.31 25.31
C THR A 585 -7.66 -27.57 24.42
N GLY A 586 -7.43 -28.06 23.18
CA GLY A 586 -6.49 -27.42 22.24
C GLY A 586 -7.01 -26.08 21.73
N SER A 587 -6.13 -25.09 21.60
CA SER A 587 -6.47 -23.79 21.04
C SER A 587 -6.59 -23.85 19.52
N ARG A 588 -7.63 -23.23 18.96
CA ARG A 588 -7.93 -23.28 17.53
C ARG A 588 -8.57 -21.98 17.03
N VAL A 589 -8.30 -21.62 15.78
CA VAL A 589 -8.94 -20.47 15.14
C VAL A 589 -9.06 -20.68 13.63
N VAL A 590 -10.13 -20.14 13.05
CA VAL A 590 -10.25 -20.00 11.60
C VAL A 590 -9.78 -18.60 11.17
N LEU A 591 -8.97 -18.52 10.12
CA LEU A 591 -8.41 -17.29 9.58
C LEU A 591 -8.93 -17.07 8.17
N ALA A 592 -9.48 -15.89 7.91
CA ALA A 592 -9.85 -15.45 6.58
C ALA A 592 -9.41 -14.00 6.35
N HIS A 593 -9.29 -13.58 5.10
CA HIS A 593 -8.91 -12.20 4.81
C HIS A 593 -10.08 -11.23 4.96
N ARG A 594 -11.25 -11.57 4.39
CA ARG A 594 -12.46 -10.71 4.40
C ARG A 594 -13.34 -11.05 5.60
N ARG A 595 -13.92 -10.04 6.25
CA ARG A 595 -14.82 -10.23 7.40
C ARG A 595 -16.18 -10.81 7.00
N ALA A 596 -16.61 -10.64 5.75
CA ALA A 596 -17.75 -11.39 5.21
C ALA A 596 -17.50 -12.91 5.31
N ASP A 597 -16.30 -13.37 4.93
CA ASP A 597 -15.90 -14.76 5.09
C ASP A 597 -15.81 -15.16 6.57
N VAL A 598 -15.24 -14.29 7.43
CA VAL A 598 -15.17 -14.54 8.89
C VAL A 598 -16.57 -14.74 9.49
N ARG A 599 -17.54 -13.92 9.09
CA ARG A 599 -18.93 -14.03 9.54
C ARG A 599 -19.55 -15.34 9.09
N ALA A 600 -19.48 -15.66 7.79
CA ALA A 600 -20.00 -16.90 7.25
C ALA A 600 -19.41 -18.14 7.94
N LEU A 601 -18.11 -18.12 8.23
CA LEU A 601 -17.42 -19.20 8.93
C LEU A 601 -17.82 -19.29 10.42
N ASN A 602 -17.99 -18.17 11.12
CA ASN A 602 -18.51 -18.15 12.49
C ASN A 602 -19.92 -18.77 12.54
N ASP A 603 -20.81 -18.29 11.67
CA ASP A 603 -22.20 -18.75 11.59
C ASP A 603 -22.26 -20.25 11.25
N GLY A 604 -21.47 -20.68 10.26
CA GLY A 604 -21.39 -22.07 9.82
C GLY A 604 -20.89 -23.03 10.91
N ILE A 605 -19.84 -22.64 11.65
CA ILE A 605 -19.31 -23.45 12.77
C ILE A 605 -20.36 -23.55 13.87
N ARG A 606 -20.97 -22.42 14.24
CA ARG A 606 -21.96 -22.36 15.29
C ARG A 606 -23.20 -23.19 14.97
N ALA A 607 -23.77 -23.03 13.77
CA ALA A 607 -24.92 -23.81 13.32
C ALA A 607 -24.63 -25.31 13.31
N ALA A 608 -23.41 -25.72 12.93
CA ALA A 608 -23.01 -27.12 12.95
C ALA A 608 -22.82 -27.68 14.37
N LEU A 609 -22.45 -26.84 15.35
CA LEU A 609 -22.42 -27.22 16.77
C LEU A 609 -23.81 -27.41 17.37
N GLN A 610 -24.75 -26.52 17.03
CA GLN A 610 -26.15 -26.63 17.45
C GLN A 610 -26.78 -27.91 16.88
N LYS A 611 -26.55 -28.20 15.59
CA LYS A 611 -27.05 -29.43 14.96
C LYS A 611 -26.52 -30.72 15.60
N ARG A 612 -25.35 -30.66 16.27
CA ARG A 612 -24.75 -31.79 17.01
C ARG A 612 -25.12 -31.78 18.49
N GLU A 613 -26.00 -30.88 18.93
CA GLU A 613 -26.39 -30.69 20.34
C GLU A 613 -25.21 -30.36 21.27
N ALA A 614 -24.09 -29.91 20.70
CA ALA A 614 -22.89 -29.49 21.43
C ALA A 614 -22.94 -28.01 21.84
N LEU A 615 -23.99 -27.30 21.43
CA LEU A 615 -24.32 -25.94 21.78
C LEU A 615 -25.85 -25.83 21.85
N ALA A 616 -26.37 -25.13 22.86
CA ALA A 616 -27.81 -24.91 22.99
C ALA A 616 -28.38 -24.14 21.78
N GLN A 617 -29.64 -24.46 21.43
CA GLN A 617 -30.40 -23.77 20.40
C GLN A 617 -31.78 -23.41 20.95
N GLY A 618 -32.13 -22.13 20.87
CA GLY A 618 -33.36 -21.57 21.41
C GLY A 618 -33.25 -21.13 22.87
N GLU A 619 -34.10 -20.18 23.25
CA GLU A 619 -34.09 -19.61 24.60
C GLU A 619 -34.40 -20.63 25.69
N GLU A 620 -35.28 -21.58 25.41
CA GLU A 620 -35.65 -22.64 26.35
C GLU A 620 -34.46 -23.56 26.66
N ALA A 621 -33.52 -23.72 25.72
CA ALA A 621 -32.30 -24.50 25.90
C ALA A 621 -31.14 -23.72 26.54
N GLY A 622 -31.31 -22.43 26.83
CA GLY A 622 -30.29 -21.57 27.45
C GLY A 622 -29.47 -20.72 26.48
N GLU A 623 -29.89 -20.57 25.22
CA GLU A 623 -29.36 -19.56 24.30
C GLU A 623 -29.98 -18.18 24.59
N ARG A 624 -29.26 -17.09 24.37
CA ARG A 624 -29.75 -15.72 24.58
C ARG A 624 -29.27 -14.78 23.50
N ALA A 625 -30.13 -13.85 23.11
CA ALA A 625 -29.79 -12.75 22.20
C ALA A 625 -29.13 -11.59 22.95
N PHE A 626 -28.10 -11.01 22.34
CA PHE A 626 -27.40 -9.83 22.82
C PHE A 626 -27.25 -8.81 21.69
N SER A 627 -27.42 -7.52 21.99
CA SER A 627 -27.12 -6.44 21.05
C SER A 627 -25.62 -6.19 21.02
N THR A 628 -24.97 -6.37 19.87
CA THR A 628 -23.57 -6.02 19.67
C THR A 628 -23.43 -4.84 18.71
N ASN A 629 -22.23 -4.23 18.65
CA ASN A 629 -21.94 -3.11 17.74
C ASN A 629 -22.20 -3.45 16.26
N ASP A 630 -22.12 -4.73 15.88
CA ASP A 630 -22.33 -5.23 14.52
C ASP A 630 -23.69 -5.97 14.38
N GLY A 631 -24.66 -5.69 15.26
CA GLY A 631 -26.04 -6.18 15.24
C GLY A 631 -26.37 -7.18 16.35
N GLU A 632 -27.60 -7.69 16.36
CA GLU A 632 -27.99 -8.74 17.31
C GLU A 632 -27.18 -10.02 17.05
N ARG A 633 -26.75 -10.68 18.14
CA ARG A 633 -26.05 -11.96 18.12
C ARG A 633 -26.58 -12.88 19.21
N TRP A 634 -26.75 -14.14 18.85
CA TRP A 634 -27.17 -15.18 19.77
C TRP A 634 -25.94 -15.88 20.35
N PHE A 635 -25.91 -16.02 21.67
CA PHE A 635 -24.85 -16.69 22.41
C PHE A 635 -25.43 -17.75 23.34
N ALA A 636 -24.72 -18.86 23.48
CA ALA A 636 -24.99 -19.95 24.40
C ALA A 636 -23.70 -20.31 25.16
N PRO A 637 -23.81 -20.95 26.35
CA PRO A 637 -22.65 -21.50 27.04
C PRO A 637 -21.86 -22.44 26.12
N GLY A 638 -20.55 -22.24 26.03
CA GLY A 638 -19.66 -22.94 25.10
C GLY A 638 -19.39 -22.20 23.78
N ASP A 639 -20.07 -21.08 23.50
CA ASP A 639 -19.76 -20.23 22.36
C ASP A 639 -18.34 -19.65 22.45
N ARG A 640 -17.71 -19.44 21.31
CA ARG A 640 -16.47 -18.67 21.22
C ARG A 640 -16.79 -17.21 20.99
N LEU A 641 -16.11 -16.33 21.70
CA LEU A 641 -16.32 -14.88 21.67
C LEU A 641 -15.02 -14.14 21.38
N VAL A 642 -15.10 -13.07 20.62
CA VAL A 642 -14.02 -12.11 20.38
C VAL A 642 -14.43 -10.72 20.86
N PHE A 643 -13.55 -10.07 21.62
CA PHE A 643 -13.70 -8.66 22.01
C PHE A 643 -13.23 -7.75 20.87
N LEU A 644 -13.90 -6.62 20.62
CA LEU A 644 -13.66 -5.74 19.48
C LEU A 644 -13.18 -4.35 19.88
N GLU A 645 -13.31 -3.97 21.16
CA GLU A 645 -12.82 -2.71 21.71
C GLU A 645 -12.09 -2.92 23.04
N ASN A 646 -11.27 -1.94 23.41
CA ASN A 646 -10.54 -1.99 24.69
C ASN A 646 -11.42 -1.42 25.79
N ASP A 647 -11.52 -2.12 26.93
CA ASP A 647 -12.17 -1.64 28.13
C ASP A 647 -11.28 -1.92 29.35
N ARG A 648 -10.88 -0.85 30.05
CA ARG A 648 -9.97 -0.92 31.20
C ARG A 648 -10.65 -1.47 32.46
N ALA A 649 -11.96 -1.26 32.62
CA ALA A 649 -12.69 -1.71 33.81
C ALA A 649 -12.94 -3.22 33.77
N LEU A 650 -13.29 -3.75 32.59
CA LEU A 650 -13.44 -5.19 32.34
C LEU A 650 -12.08 -5.89 32.16
N GLY A 651 -11.02 -5.12 31.86
CA GLY A 651 -9.69 -5.61 31.55
C GLY A 651 -9.65 -6.39 30.22
N VAL A 652 -10.58 -6.11 29.30
CA VAL A 652 -10.69 -6.79 27.99
C VAL A 652 -10.17 -5.89 26.88
N LYS A 653 -9.62 -6.50 25.83
CA LYS A 653 -8.91 -5.80 24.76
C LYS A 653 -9.42 -6.25 23.39
N ASN A 654 -9.33 -5.37 22.40
CA ASN A 654 -9.68 -5.69 21.02
C ASN A 654 -8.84 -6.87 20.49
N GLY A 655 -9.52 -7.90 19.99
CA GLY A 655 -8.94 -9.13 19.48
C GLY A 655 -8.59 -10.15 20.56
N MET A 656 -9.01 -9.97 21.81
CA MET A 656 -9.01 -11.04 22.82
C MET A 656 -10.10 -12.06 22.51
N LEU A 657 -9.77 -13.33 22.67
CA LEU A 657 -10.68 -14.45 22.47
C LEU A 657 -11.01 -15.08 23.83
N GLY A 658 -12.20 -15.66 23.93
CA GLY A 658 -12.63 -16.41 25.10
C GLY A 658 -13.76 -17.37 24.80
N THR A 659 -14.10 -18.18 25.79
CA THR A 659 -15.23 -19.10 25.76
C THR A 659 -16.31 -18.59 26.70
N VAL A 660 -17.54 -18.52 26.21
CA VAL A 660 -18.72 -18.17 27.01
C VAL A 660 -18.99 -19.29 28.01
N GLU A 661 -19.02 -18.99 29.30
CA GLU A 661 -19.34 -19.95 30.36
C GLU A 661 -20.82 -19.91 30.74
N ALA A 662 -21.40 -18.71 30.73
CA ALA A 662 -22.79 -18.50 31.10
C ALA A 662 -23.36 -17.29 30.37
N VAL A 663 -24.64 -17.37 30.04
CA VAL A 663 -25.42 -16.27 29.47
C VAL A 663 -26.63 -16.02 30.36
N ALA A 664 -26.94 -14.76 30.59
CA ALA A 664 -28.12 -14.29 31.30
C ALA A 664 -28.64 -13.00 30.64
N ALA A 665 -29.84 -12.57 30.98
CA ALA A 665 -30.38 -11.31 30.47
C ALA A 665 -29.44 -10.14 30.83
N GLY A 666 -28.94 -9.42 29.81
CA GLY A 666 -28.04 -8.28 29.98
C GLY A 666 -26.62 -8.61 30.45
N ARG A 667 -26.26 -9.90 30.52
CA ARG A 667 -24.98 -10.34 31.10
C ARG A 667 -24.42 -11.57 30.38
N ILE A 668 -23.16 -11.49 29.99
CA ILE A 668 -22.41 -12.62 29.44
C ILE A 668 -21.12 -12.84 30.24
N VAL A 669 -20.88 -14.09 30.63
CA VAL A 669 -19.70 -14.48 31.36
C VAL A 669 -18.76 -15.21 30.41
N VAL A 670 -17.54 -14.70 30.28
CA VAL A 670 -16.55 -15.18 29.32
C VAL A 670 -15.28 -15.57 30.07
N ARG A 671 -14.80 -16.79 29.88
CA ARG A 671 -13.46 -17.21 30.27
C ARG A 671 -12.49 -16.84 29.16
N LEU A 672 -11.57 -15.92 29.44
CA LEU A 672 -10.56 -15.50 28.47
C LEU A 672 -9.54 -16.60 28.19
N ASP A 673 -9.05 -16.64 26.96
CA ASP A 673 -7.89 -17.46 26.61
C ASP A 673 -6.62 -16.88 27.23
N GLY A 674 -5.76 -17.72 27.81
CA GLY A 674 -4.47 -17.30 28.36
C GLY A 674 -4.01 -18.19 29.52
N ALA A 675 -2.85 -17.88 30.08
CA ALA A 675 -2.25 -18.66 31.17
C ALA A 675 -3.03 -18.57 32.49
N GLU A 676 -3.71 -17.46 32.74
CA GLU A 676 -4.48 -17.23 33.97
C GLU A 676 -5.98 -17.56 33.82
N GLU A 677 -6.43 -18.01 32.63
CA GLU A 677 -7.84 -18.32 32.29
C GLU A 677 -8.88 -17.42 32.99
N ARG A 678 -8.65 -16.11 32.95
CA ARG A 678 -9.41 -15.14 33.74
C ARG A 678 -10.87 -15.09 33.33
N ARG A 679 -11.76 -15.15 34.31
CA ARG A 679 -13.21 -14.97 34.13
C ARG A 679 -13.56 -13.49 34.06
N VAL A 680 -14.30 -13.10 33.01
CA VAL A 680 -14.80 -11.74 32.80
C VAL A 680 -16.32 -11.78 32.74
N GLU A 681 -16.93 -10.92 33.54
CA GLU A 681 -18.36 -10.70 33.51
C GLU A 681 -18.64 -9.40 32.76
N VAL A 682 -19.33 -9.50 31.63
CA VAL A 682 -19.63 -8.39 30.75
C VAL A 682 -21.10 -8.05 30.92
N ALA A 683 -21.36 -6.85 31.46
CA ALA A 683 -22.68 -6.25 31.44
C ALA A 683 -22.90 -5.65 30.04
N THR A 684 -23.86 -6.19 29.29
CA THR A 684 -24.00 -5.90 27.86
C THR A 684 -24.71 -4.56 27.58
N ASP A 685 -25.22 -3.91 28.62
CA ASP A 685 -25.66 -2.52 28.61
C ASP A 685 -24.48 -1.54 28.58
N ALA A 686 -23.34 -1.91 29.16
CA ALA A 686 -22.14 -1.08 29.24
C ALA A 686 -21.08 -1.40 28.17
N TYR A 687 -21.07 -2.63 27.65
CA TYR A 687 -20.09 -3.06 26.65
C TYR A 687 -20.73 -3.97 25.60
N GLN A 688 -20.81 -3.50 24.36
CA GLN A 688 -21.43 -4.20 23.20
C GLN A 688 -20.43 -4.56 22.10
N ALA A 689 -19.15 -4.26 22.31
CA ALA A 689 -18.10 -4.46 21.32
C ALA A 689 -17.57 -5.90 21.34
N PHE A 690 -18.41 -6.89 21.05
CA PHE A 690 -18.00 -8.30 20.92
C PHE A 690 -18.76 -9.02 19.79
N ASP A 691 -18.20 -10.10 19.26
CA ASP A 691 -18.84 -10.96 18.24
C ASP A 691 -18.38 -12.42 18.44
N HIS A 692 -18.84 -13.35 17.61
CA HIS A 692 -18.36 -14.74 17.63
C HIS A 692 -16.86 -14.83 17.29
N GLY A 693 -16.16 -15.69 18.01
CA GLY A 693 -14.70 -15.83 17.98
C GLY A 693 -14.19 -17.18 17.46
N TYR A 694 -14.98 -17.91 16.66
CA TYR A 694 -14.51 -19.14 16.00
C TYR A 694 -13.55 -18.83 14.86
N ALA A 695 -13.85 -17.77 14.11
CA ALA A 695 -13.09 -17.22 13.01
C ALA A 695 -12.66 -15.77 13.31
N THR A 696 -11.52 -15.35 12.76
CA THR A 696 -11.04 -13.96 12.81
C THR A 696 -10.30 -13.58 11.54
N THR A 697 -10.11 -12.28 11.31
CA THR A 697 -9.33 -11.81 10.17
C THR A 697 -7.84 -12.10 10.35
N ILE A 698 -7.12 -12.35 9.25
CA ILE A 698 -5.65 -12.51 9.26
C ILE A 698 -4.96 -11.33 9.96
N HIS A 699 -5.39 -10.09 9.69
CA HIS A 699 -4.86 -8.87 10.34
C HIS A 699 -4.99 -8.90 11.88
N LYS A 700 -6.17 -9.26 12.42
CA LYS A 700 -6.40 -9.35 13.87
C LYS A 700 -5.65 -10.52 14.53
N SER A 701 -5.22 -11.51 13.74
CA SER A 701 -4.44 -12.66 14.22
C SER A 701 -2.93 -12.36 14.35
N GLN A 702 -2.46 -11.18 13.91
CA GLN A 702 -1.06 -10.81 14.11
C GLN A 702 -0.70 -10.84 15.60
N GLY A 703 0.49 -11.36 15.90
CA GLY A 703 0.94 -11.66 17.27
C GLY A 703 0.26 -12.86 17.94
N ALA A 704 -0.89 -13.36 17.46
CA ALA A 704 -1.55 -14.52 18.06
C ALA A 704 -0.81 -15.84 17.75
N THR A 705 -0.91 -16.80 18.66
CA THR A 705 -0.43 -18.18 18.48
C THR A 705 -1.51 -19.14 18.96
N VAL A 706 -1.82 -20.14 18.14
CA VAL A 706 -2.82 -21.19 18.41
C VAL A 706 -2.21 -22.57 18.15
N ASP A 707 -2.80 -23.64 18.65
CA ASP A 707 -2.34 -24.98 18.35
C ASP A 707 -2.76 -25.39 16.92
N ARG A 708 -3.97 -25.01 16.50
CA ARG A 708 -4.47 -25.26 15.13
C ARG A 708 -5.04 -24.03 14.43
N ALA A 709 -4.67 -23.86 13.17
CA ALA A 709 -5.22 -22.83 12.30
C ALA A 709 -5.91 -23.45 11.08
N PHE A 710 -7.10 -22.95 10.74
CA PHE A 710 -7.80 -23.28 9.49
C PHE A 710 -7.85 -22.01 8.66
N VAL A 711 -7.27 -22.00 7.47
CA VAL A 711 -7.08 -20.78 6.67
C VAL A 711 -7.90 -20.84 5.41
N LEU A 712 -8.75 -19.85 5.16
CA LEU A 712 -9.44 -19.70 3.87
C LEU A 712 -8.59 -18.80 2.94
N ALA A 713 -8.16 -19.35 1.81
CA ALA A 713 -7.43 -18.61 0.79
C ALA A 713 -8.34 -17.58 0.09
N SER A 714 -7.75 -16.46 -0.34
CA SER A 714 -8.42 -15.47 -1.19
C SER A 714 -7.45 -14.86 -2.20
N THR A 715 -7.96 -14.47 -3.37
CA THR A 715 -7.21 -13.76 -4.42
C THR A 715 -6.69 -12.39 -4.00
N THR A 716 -7.21 -11.86 -2.90
CA THR A 716 -6.77 -10.61 -2.28
C THR A 716 -5.55 -10.79 -1.35
N MET A 717 -5.17 -12.03 -1.05
CA MET A 717 -3.96 -12.32 -0.26
C MET A 717 -2.70 -12.16 -1.11
N ASP A 718 -1.67 -11.63 -0.48
CA ASP A 718 -0.30 -11.56 -1.00
C ASP A 718 0.64 -12.42 -0.13
N ARG A 719 1.96 -12.31 -0.38
CA ARG A 719 2.95 -13.10 0.38
C ARG A 719 2.94 -12.80 1.87
N HIS A 720 2.70 -11.55 2.26
CA HIS A 720 2.72 -11.11 3.66
C HIS A 720 1.50 -11.65 4.41
N LEU A 721 0.31 -11.57 3.80
CA LEU A 721 -0.90 -12.17 4.34
C LEU A 721 -0.79 -13.70 4.43
N THR A 722 -0.21 -14.33 3.41
CA THR A 722 0.02 -15.78 3.38
C THR A 722 0.98 -16.20 4.49
N TYR A 723 2.11 -15.50 4.66
CA TYR A 723 3.06 -15.76 5.74
C TYR A 723 2.39 -15.65 7.10
N VAL A 724 1.66 -14.56 7.36
CA VAL A 724 1.00 -14.36 8.64
C VAL A 724 -0.02 -15.46 8.89
N ALA A 725 -0.92 -15.74 7.95
CA ALA A 725 -1.96 -16.75 8.11
C ALA A 725 -1.38 -18.15 8.38
N MET A 726 -0.36 -18.54 7.60
CA MET A 726 0.21 -19.90 7.67
C MET A 726 1.15 -20.10 8.85
N THR A 727 1.53 -19.07 9.60
CA THR A 727 2.49 -19.19 10.73
C THR A 727 1.90 -19.00 12.12
N ARG A 728 0.57 -18.87 12.26
CA ARG A 728 -0.07 -18.70 13.59
C ARG A 728 -0.13 -20.00 14.42
N HIS A 729 0.08 -21.17 13.82
CA HIS A 729 -0.11 -22.47 14.45
C HIS A 729 1.15 -23.01 15.18
N ARG A 730 0.96 -23.86 16.20
CA ARG A 730 2.01 -24.69 16.82
C ARG A 730 2.00 -26.14 16.30
N ASP A 731 0.82 -26.74 16.12
CA ASP A 731 0.70 -28.16 15.76
C ASP A 731 0.37 -28.39 14.29
N ALA A 732 -0.58 -27.62 13.72
CA ALA A 732 -0.80 -27.64 12.27
C ALA A 732 -1.61 -26.44 11.77
N ALA A 733 -1.41 -26.10 10.50
CA ALA A 733 -2.31 -25.27 9.73
C ALA A 733 -2.85 -26.06 8.53
N GLN A 734 -4.11 -25.83 8.19
CA GLN A 734 -4.76 -26.35 6.97
C GLN A 734 -5.20 -25.18 6.11
N LEU A 735 -4.86 -25.18 4.82
CA LEU A 735 -5.28 -24.16 3.85
C LEU A 735 -6.41 -24.68 2.97
N TYR A 736 -7.51 -23.96 2.93
CA TYR A 736 -8.69 -24.28 2.12
C TYR A 736 -8.83 -23.29 0.97
N VAL A 737 -9.09 -23.80 -0.23
CA VAL A 737 -9.09 -23.00 -1.45
C VAL A 737 -10.45 -23.10 -2.14
N ASP A 738 -11.05 -21.96 -2.43
CA ASP A 738 -12.18 -21.84 -3.34
C ASP A 738 -11.69 -22.00 -4.79
N GLY A 739 -11.92 -23.16 -5.37
CA GLY A 739 -11.45 -23.49 -6.73
C GLY A 739 -12.00 -22.53 -7.78
N SER A 740 -13.23 -22.05 -7.63
CA SER A 740 -13.82 -21.09 -8.58
C SER A 740 -13.11 -19.74 -8.58
N GLU A 741 -12.74 -19.22 -7.40
CA GLU A 741 -12.05 -17.94 -7.25
C GLU A 741 -10.67 -17.94 -7.92
N PHE A 742 -9.98 -19.08 -7.89
CA PHE A 742 -8.63 -19.25 -8.44
C PHE A 742 -8.61 -19.87 -9.85
N GLY A 743 -9.77 -20.15 -10.45
CA GLY A 743 -9.88 -20.79 -11.77
C GLY A 743 -9.37 -22.23 -11.78
N LEU A 744 -9.57 -22.95 -10.68
CA LEU A 744 -9.17 -24.34 -10.42
C LEU A 744 -10.37 -25.32 -10.48
N SER A 745 -11.51 -24.89 -11.02
CA SER A 745 -12.71 -25.71 -11.17
C SER A 745 -12.50 -26.82 -12.22
N GLY A 746 -12.07 -27.99 -11.74
CA GLY A 746 -11.89 -29.24 -12.48
C GLY A 746 -11.53 -30.37 -11.51
N PRO A 747 -11.62 -31.66 -11.92
CA PRO A 747 -11.19 -32.77 -11.07
C PRO A 747 -9.68 -32.60 -10.80
N THR A 748 -9.35 -32.22 -9.56
CA THR A 748 -7.98 -32.23 -9.08
C THR A 748 -7.71 -33.64 -8.58
N GLU A 749 -6.81 -34.37 -9.24
CA GLU A 749 -6.32 -35.63 -8.71
C GLU A 749 -5.66 -35.35 -7.34
N ALA A 750 -6.00 -36.16 -6.34
CA ALA A 750 -5.37 -36.09 -5.03
C ALA A 750 -3.85 -36.26 -5.19
N GLY A 751 -3.08 -35.20 -4.91
CA GLY A 751 -1.62 -35.17 -5.07
C GLY A 751 -1.09 -34.46 -6.33
N ALA A 752 -1.94 -33.92 -7.21
CA ALA A 752 -1.50 -33.10 -8.33
C ALA A 752 -0.80 -31.81 -7.84
N ALA A 753 0.32 -31.43 -8.47
CA ALA A 753 1.10 -30.24 -8.10
C ALA A 753 0.24 -28.96 -8.09
N LEU A 754 0.46 -28.08 -7.11
CA LEU A 754 -0.25 -26.80 -7.01
C LEU A 754 -0.16 -26.04 -8.35
N PRO A 755 -1.28 -25.58 -8.91
CA PRO A 755 -1.27 -24.78 -10.12
C PRO A 755 -0.36 -23.55 -9.95
N ALA A 756 0.57 -23.33 -10.87
CA ALA A 756 1.53 -22.22 -10.79
C ALA A 756 0.86 -20.85 -10.60
N ARG A 757 -0.35 -20.66 -11.14
CA ARG A 757 -1.16 -19.44 -10.98
C ARG A 757 -1.61 -19.20 -9.53
N PHE A 758 -1.97 -20.26 -8.78
CA PHE A 758 -2.37 -20.15 -7.38
C PHE A 758 -1.18 -19.73 -6.51
N ALA A 759 -0.06 -20.44 -6.65
CA ALA A 759 1.16 -20.09 -5.94
C ALA A 759 1.65 -18.69 -6.31
N ALA A 760 1.63 -18.31 -7.59
CA ALA A 760 2.02 -16.95 -8.03
C ALA A 760 1.13 -15.84 -7.43
N ARG A 761 -0.17 -16.09 -7.24
CA ARG A 761 -1.08 -15.12 -6.60
C ARG A 761 -0.73 -14.91 -5.14
N LEU A 762 -0.59 -15.99 -4.37
CA LEU A 762 -0.23 -15.92 -2.95
C LEU A 762 1.22 -15.50 -2.72
N SER A 763 2.11 -15.71 -3.69
CA SER A 763 3.52 -15.26 -3.66
C SER A 763 3.71 -13.83 -4.18
N ARG A 764 2.65 -13.13 -4.59
CA ARG A 764 2.76 -11.77 -5.14
C ARG A 764 3.47 -10.85 -4.15
N ALA A 765 4.48 -10.13 -4.63
CA ALA A 765 5.16 -9.10 -3.85
C ALA A 765 4.20 -7.94 -3.57
N GLY A 766 3.94 -7.69 -2.29
CA GLY A 766 3.19 -6.54 -1.79
C GLY A 766 4.04 -5.60 -0.94
N THR A 767 5.37 -5.77 -0.95
CA THR A 767 6.28 -4.99 -0.11
C THR A 767 6.27 -3.53 -0.49
N LYS A 768 6.21 -2.67 0.53
CA LYS A 768 6.28 -1.22 0.30
C LYS A 768 7.71 -0.83 -0.05
N GLU A 769 7.84 -0.19 -1.20
CA GLU A 769 9.08 0.45 -1.65
C GLU A 769 9.35 1.73 -0.83
N THR A 770 10.62 1.99 -0.56
CA THR A 770 11.15 3.24 0.01
C THR A 770 12.06 3.92 -1.00
N THR A 771 12.28 5.21 -0.84
CA THR A 771 13.23 5.97 -1.66
C THR A 771 14.67 5.47 -1.49
N LEU A 772 14.99 4.85 -0.34
CA LEU A 772 16.31 4.31 -0.02
C LEU A 772 16.66 3.07 -0.88
N ASP A 773 15.66 2.31 -1.33
CA ASP A 773 15.85 1.19 -2.27
C ASP A 773 16.49 1.66 -3.60
N TYR A 774 16.37 2.96 -3.91
CA TYR A 774 16.85 3.57 -5.15
C TYR A 774 18.02 4.53 -4.93
N ALA A 775 18.55 4.64 -3.71
CA ALA A 775 19.55 5.65 -3.35
C ALA A 775 20.84 5.52 -4.17
N SER A 776 21.32 4.31 -4.44
CA SER A 776 22.54 4.07 -5.23
C SER A 776 22.38 4.48 -6.70
N ALA A 777 21.28 4.08 -7.34
CA ALA A 777 20.94 4.44 -8.71
C ALA A 777 20.67 5.94 -8.87
N TYR A 778 20.07 6.57 -7.85
CA TYR A 778 19.87 8.01 -7.79
C TYR A 778 21.19 8.77 -7.61
N ALA A 779 22.05 8.33 -6.68
CA ALA A 779 23.35 8.93 -6.40
C ALA A 779 24.31 8.84 -7.60
N ALA A 780 24.32 7.71 -8.30
CA ALA A 780 25.10 7.50 -9.51
C ALA A 780 24.70 8.47 -10.64
N ARG A 781 23.40 8.67 -10.87
CA ARG A 781 22.89 9.58 -11.91
C ARG A 781 23.22 11.06 -11.67
N ARG A 782 23.46 11.45 -10.42
CA ARG A 782 23.76 12.84 -10.03
C ARG A 782 25.23 13.06 -9.67
N GLY A 783 26.08 12.03 -9.70
CA GLY A 783 27.49 12.11 -9.32
C GLY A 783 27.73 12.42 -7.84
N ILE A 784 26.80 12.05 -6.94
CA ILE A 784 26.84 12.41 -5.50
C ILE A 784 27.16 11.23 -4.57
N ALA A 785 27.67 10.11 -5.11
CA ALA A 785 27.91 8.86 -4.37
C ALA A 785 28.67 9.04 -3.03
N GLU A 786 29.63 9.97 -2.97
CA GLU A 786 30.39 10.27 -1.75
C GLU A 786 29.57 10.97 -0.65
N ARG A 787 28.55 11.77 -1.00
CA ARG A 787 27.66 12.41 -0.01
C ARG A 787 26.67 11.44 0.64
N PHE A 788 26.45 10.27 0.05
CA PHE A 788 25.56 9.23 0.57
C PHE A 788 26.28 8.18 1.43
N GLY A 789 27.60 8.33 1.67
CA GLY A 789 28.37 7.40 2.50
C GLY A 789 28.57 6.01 1.89
N LEU A 790 28.31 5.83 0.59
CA LEU A 790 28.43 4.56 -0.11
C LEU A 790 29.81 4.47 -0.79
N GLY A 791 30.83 4.04 -0.05
CA GLY A 791 32.18 3.82 -0.57
C GLY A 791 32.33 2.45 -1.25
N SER A 792 32.76 2.46 -2.52
CA SER A 792 33.21 1.27 -3.25
C SER A 792 34.73 1.12 -3.08
N THR A 793 35.18 0.01 -2.50
CA THR A 793 36.59 -0.42 -2.56
C THR A 793 36.64 -1.86 -3.04
N ILE A 794 36.88 -2.05 -4.34
CA ILE A 794 37.44 -3.30 -4.86
C ILE A 794 38.52 -2.94 -5.89
N ALA A 795 39.78 -3.09 -5.48
CA ALA A 795 40.87 -3.46 -6.37
C ALA A 795 41.09 -4.97 -6.17
N VAL A 796 41.05 -5.75 -7.24
CA VAL A 796 41.31 -7.21 -7.22
C VAL A 796 42.76 -7.46 -7.62
N GLU A 797 43.47 -8.23 -6.80
CA GLU A 797 44.58 -9.09 -7.22
C GLU A 797 44.36 -10.50 -6.62
N PRO A 798 44.77 -11.60 -7.29
CA PRO A 798 44.11 -12.88 -7.18
C PRO A 798 44.83 -13.95 -6.32
N ASN A 799 44.02 -14.92 -5.87
CA ASN A 799 44.30 -16.30 -5.45
C ASN A 799 44.83 -16.61 -4.04
N GLY A 800 44.17 -17.60 -3.41
CA GLY A 800 44.67 -18.40 -2.28
C GLY A 800 43.57 -18.93 -1.36
N ALA A 801 43.28 -20.22 -1.43
CA ALA A 801 42.21 -20.93 -0.70
C ALA A 801 42.47 -21.12 0.82
N GLY A 802 41.40 -21.35 1.58
CA GLY A 802 41.43 -22.09 2.86
C GLY A 802 41.16 -21.25 4.13
N GLU A 803 40.05 -21.57 4.80
CA GLU A 803 39.77 -21.42 6.25
C GLU A 803 40.08 -20.06 6.94
N ALA A 804 39.03 -19.24 7.17
CA ALA A 804 38.84 -18.39 8.37
C ALA A 804 37.63 -17.42 8.19
N THR A 805 36.40 -17.91 8.27
CA THR A 805 35.19 -17.08 8.12
C THR A 805 34.57 -16.68 9.46
N THR A 806 35.34 -16.05 10.36
CA THR A 806 34.77 -15.36 11.55
C THR A 806 35.62 -14.22 12.13
N ARG A 807 36.62 -13.68 11.42
CA ARG A 807 37.44 -12.57 11.98
C ARG A 807 37.76 -11.38 11.07
N ARG A 808 37.26 -11.31 9.84
CA ARG A 808 37.50 -10.17 8.93
C ARG A 808 36.26 -9.30 8.71
N ARG A 809 35.70 -8.74 9.78
CA ARG A 809 34.77 -7.58 9.72
C ARG A 809 34.98 -6.58 10.88
N ARG A 810 36.19 -6.54 11.45
CA ARG A 810 36.55 -5.63 12.57
C ARG A 810 37.63 -4.60 12.22
N ALA A 811 38.04 -4.47 10.95
CA ALA A 811 39.14 -3.60 10.54
C ALA A 811 38.71 -2.44 9.61
N LEU A 812 37.42 -2.08 9.56
CA LEU A 812 36.91 -1.01 8.69
C LEU A 812 36.89 0.39 9.33
N PHE A 813 37.28 0.55 10.60
CA PHE A 813 37.16 1.85 11.30
C PHE A 813 38.30 2.20 12.28
N SER A 814 39.51 1.63 12.17
CA SER A 814 40.62 1.96 13.09
C SER A 814 41.59 3.05 12.59
N GLY A 815 41.21 3.86 11.60
CA GLY A 815 42.19 4.61 10.78
C GLY A 815 42.01 6.13 10.61
N LEU A 816 41.06 6.79 11.27
CA LEU A 816 40.84 8.23 11.06
C LEU A 816 41.20 9.06 12.30
N ARG A 817 42.38 9.70 12.25
CA ARG A 817 42.66 10.90 13.06
C ARG A 817 41.98 12.08 12.36
N LEU A 818 41.00 12.69 13.01
CA LEU A 818 40.40 13.95 12.58
C LEU A 818 41.13 15.12 13.25
N SER A 819 41.66 16.02 12.43
CA SER A 819 42.24 17.30 12.84
C SER A 819 41.17 18.21 13.48
N GLN A 820 41.49 18.84 14.60
CA GLN A 820 40.57 19.74 15.33
C GLN A 820 40.31 21.05 14.56
N PRO A 821 39.10 21.64 14.65
CA PRO A 821 38.82 22.99 14.16
C PRO A 821 39.13 24.06 15.24
N GLY A 822 39.76 25.16 14.84
CA GLY A 822 40.02 26.34 15.68
C GLY A 822 38.77 27.22 15.90
N PRO A 823 38.80 28.15 16.87
CA PRO A 823 37.61 28.84 17.38
C PRO A 823 37.16 30.02 16.50
N ALA A 824 35.85 30.32 16.59
CA ALA A 824 35.12 31.31 15.83
C ALA A 824 35.32 32.76 16.33
N GLU A 825 35.37 33.72 15.40
CA GLU A 825 35.28 35.16 15.65
C GLU A 825 33.85 35.70 15.45
N VAL A 826 33.49 36.65 16.31
CA VAL A 826 32.17 37.32 16.43
C VAL A 826 32.15 38.61 15.59
N PRO A 827 31.05 38.95 14.87
CA PRO A 827 30.97 40.18 14.08
C PRO A 827 30.37 41.37 14.87
N PRO A 828 30.75 42.64 14.57
CA PRO A 828 30.06 43.82 15.08
C PRO A 828 29.07 44.45 14.07
N ALA A 829 28.15 45.25 14.61
CA ALA A 829 26.92 45.79 14.05
C ALA A 829 27.08 47.08 13.16
N PRO A 830 26.02 47.57 12.48
CA PRO A 830 26.11 48.33 11.22
C PRO A 830 25.94 49.85 11.35
N ARG A 831 26.34 50.62 10.32
CA ARG A 831 25.93 52.03 10.14
C ARG A 831 25.70 52.43 8.67
N ARG A 832 24.47 52.93 8.45
CA ARG A 832 23.96 54.01 7.58
C ARG A 832 24.11 53.94 6.06
N ASP A 833 22.94 53.82 5.44
CA ASP A 833 22.56 54.33 4.12
C ASP A 833 22.27 55.84 4.19
N PRO A 834 22.65 56.62 3.17
CA PRO A 834 21.91 57.81 2.81
C PRO A 834 21.54 57.77 1.32
N PHE A 835 20.26 57.53 1.05
CA PHE A 835 19.58 57.85 -0.20
C PHE A 835 20.06 59.18 -0.80
N ALA A 836 20.78 59.09 -1.91
CA ALA A 836 20.81 60.10 -2.96
C ALA A 836 20.63 59.32 -4.27
N GLY A 837 19.52 59.36 -5.00
CA GLY A 837 18.58 60.44 -5.22
C GLY A 837 18.59 60.76 -6.72
N LEU A 838 17.44 60.55 -7.38
CA LEU A 838 17.05 60.75 -8.80
C LEU A 838 17.19 59.50 -9.71
N LYS A 839 16.11 58.80 -10.15
CA LYS A 839 14.83 59.09 -10.87
C LYS A 839 15.00 59.33 -12.39
N LEU A 840 14.74 58.31 -13.23
CA LEU A 840 13.51 57.96 -14.00
C LEU A 840 13.53 58.46 -15.47
N ARG A 841 13.70 57.58 -16.48
CA ARG A 841 12.68 57.02 -17.44
C ARG A 841 12.93 57.51 -18.89
N PRO A 842 12.29 56.98 -19.96
CA PRO A 842 11.87 55.61 -20.32
C PRO A 842 12.16 55.24 -21.81
N GLY A 843 11.95 53.98 -22.23
CA GLY A 843 11.81 53.64 -23.66
C GLY A 843 11.95 52.15 -24.02
N ARG A 844 10.83 51.49 -24.31
CA ARG A 844 10.71 50.31 -25.22
C ARG A 844 10.26 50.85 -26.60
N PRO A 845 10.22 50.11 -27.74
CA PRO A 845 10.27 48.65 -27.93
C PRO A 845 11.07 48.12 -29.17
N SER A 846 10.97 46.80 -29.37
CA SER A 846 10.94 46.02 -30.62
C SER A 846 12.20 45.39 -31.25
N GLN A 847 11.94 44.18 -31.77
CA GLN A 847 12.76 43.11 -32.35
C GLN A 847 13.34 43.48 -33.73
N LEU A 848 14.45 42.86 -34.15
CA LEU A 848 14.60 42.04 -35.38
C LEU A 848 16.07 41.71 -35.71
N GLU A 849 16.28 40.42 -36.00
CA GLU A 849 17.12 39.79 -37.06
C GLU A 849 18.65 39.98 -37.21
N SER A 850 19.32 38.81 -37.17
CA SER A 850 20.37 38.24 -38.05
C SER A 850 21.58 39.06 -38.53
N ALA A 851 22.78 38.45 -38.38
CA ALA A 851 23.80 38.42 -39.43
C ALA A 851 24.77 37.22 -39.26
N ILE A 852 24.75 36.33 -40.26
CA ILE A 852 25.81 35.38 -40.69
C ILE A 852 26.88 36.18 -41.47
N VAL A 853 28.13 35.71 -41.67
CA VAL A 853 28.82 35.29 -42.94
C VAL A 853 30.32 34.87 -42.68
N PRO A 854 31.10 34.25 -43.62
CA PRO A 854 31.37 32.79 -43.73
C PRO A 854 32.89 32.43 -43.91
N VAL A 855 33.23 31.21 -44.36
CA VAL A 855 33.91 30.91 -45.67
C VAL A 855 34.24 29.41 -45.81
N ALA A 856 34.10 28.92 -47.05
CA ALA A 856 34.20 27.55 -47.55
C ALA A 856 35.60 27.16 -48.10
N GLY A 857 35.80 25.87 -48.38
CA GLY A 857 36.72 25.40 -49.44
C GLY A 857 37.37 24.04 -49.22
N LEU A 858 36.91 23.00 -49.94
CA LEU A 858 37.50 21.66 -49.98
C LEU A 858 37.43 21.08 -51.41
N ARG A 859 38.47 20.27 -51.73
CA ARG A 859 38.58 19.14 -52.70
C ARG A 859 38.95 19.42 -54.17
N PRO A 860 39.41 18.40 -54.94
CA PRO A 860 40.09 17.10 -54.61
C PRO A 860 41.23 16.69 -55.58
N ALA A 861 41.92 15.56 -55.32
CA ALA A 861 42.42 14.65 -56.37
C ALA A 861 42.71 13.22 -55.84
N ASN A 862 42.25 12.21 -56.60
CA ASN A 862 42.49 10.77 -56.43
C ASN A 862 43.71 10.31 -57.27
N ALA A 863 44.44 9.26 -56.86
CA ALA A 863 44.63 8.00 -57.61
C ALA A 863 45.83 7.13 -57.15
N ALA A 864 45.52 5.85 -56.93
CA ALA A 864 46.28 4.62 -57.25
C ALA A 864 47.60 4.23 -56.52
N GLY A 865 47.60 3.00 -55.95
CA GLY A 865 48.79 2.13 -55.93
C GLY A 865 49.00 1.15 -54.76
N LYS A 866 48.57 -0.12 -54.94
CA LYS A 866 49.13 -1.42 -54.44
C LYS A 866 49.20 -1.77 -52.93
N ILE A 867 48.99 -3.07 -52.67
CA ILE A 867 49.04 -3.91 -51.45
C ILE A 867 50.34 -4.76 -51.51
N PRO A 868 50.90 -5.43 -50.46
CA PRO A 868 51.03 -5.18 -49.00
C PRO A 868 52.49 -5.31 -48.45
N ASP A 869 52.73 -4.94 -47.19
CA ASP A 869 53.69 -5.67 -46.32
C ASP A 869 53.20 -5.64 -44.85
N PRO A 870 53.32 -6.72 -44.04
CA PRO A 870 52.63 -6.88 -42.77
C PRO A 870 53.53 -6.51 -41.60
N GLY A 871 53.32 -5.33 -41.03
CA GLY A 871 54.00 -4.95 -39.80
C GLY A 871 53.83 -3.48 -39.47
N GLY A 872 52.83 -3.15 -38.65
CA GLY A 872 52.61 -1.75 -38.25
C GLY A 872 51.47 -1.58 -37.26
N THR A 873 51.83 -1.60 -35.97
CA THR A 873 51.23 -0.88 -34.83
C THR A 873 49.78 -0.40 -34.98
N ARG A 874 48.83 -1.14 -34.39
CA ARG A 874 47.46 -0.68 -34.13
C ARG A 874 47.44 0.31 -32.94
N SER A 875 46.62 1.35 -33.08
CA SER A 875 46.42 2.44 -32.10
C SER A 875 45.93 1.96 -30.72
N PRO A 876 46.24 2.65 -29.60
CA PRO A 876 45.87 2.25 -28.24
C PRO A 876 44.35 2.10 -27.99
N ALA A 877 43.50 2.75 -28.80
CA ALA A 877 42.04 2.64 -28.67
C ALA A 877 41.49 1.26 -29.07
N THR A 878 42.18 0.54 -29.96
CA THR A 878 41.74 -0.78 -30.46
C THR A 878 41.97 -1.91 -29.45
N PHE A 879 42.91 -1.71 -28.51
CA PHE A 879 43.29 -2.73 -27.52
C PHE A 879 42.23 -2.90 -26.40
N GLY A 880 41.45 -1.86 -26.11
CA GLY A 880 40.38 -1.91 -25.10
C GLY A 880 39.14 -2.69 -25.58
N PHE A 881 38.74 -2.48 -26.84
CA PHE A 881 37.52 -3.09 -27.40
C PHE A 881 37.68 -4.58 -27.67
N GLU A 882 38.76 -5.02 -28.31
CA GLU A 882 39.00 -6.45 -28.57
C GLU A 882 39.11 -7.26 -27.26
N ALA A 883 39.71 -6.67 -26.21
CA ALA A 883 39.79 -7.29 -24.89
C ALA A 883 38.42 -7.38 -24.20
N ALA A 884 37.61 -6.31 -24.28
CA ALA A 884 36.25 -6.28 -23.75
C ALA A 884 35.33 -7.28 -24.48
N LEU A 885 35.41 -7.33 -25.81
CA LEU A 885 34.68 -8.28 -26.64
C LEU A 885 35.12 -9.72 -26.34
N GLY A 886 36.41 -9.94 -26.11
CA GLY A 886 36.94 -11.23 -25.66
C GLY A 886 36.41 -11.66 -24.29
N ARG A 887 36.24 -10.73 -23.34
CA ARG A 887 35.62 -11.03 -22.04
C ARG A 887 34.15 -11.39 -22.20
N TYR A 888 33.42 -10.62 -22.99
CA TYR A 888 32.02 -10.88 -23.31
C TYR A 888 31.84 -12.28 -23.93
N LEU A 889 32.65 -12.65 -24.92
CA LEU A 889 32.53 -13.96 -25.58
C LEU A 889 32.84 -15.14 -24.64
N ARG A 890 33.78 -14.99 -23.70
CA ARG A 890 34.04 -16.02 -22.69
C ARG A 890 32.85 -16.22 -21.74
N ALA A 891 32.24 -15.12 -21.29
CA ALA A 891 31.05 -15.18 -20.45
C ALA A 891 29.84 -15.75 -21.21
N PHE A 892 29.69 -15.36 -22.48
CA PHE A 892 28.68 -15.87 -23.40
C PHE A 892 28.83 -17.39 -23.62
N ASP A 893 30.02 -17.87 -23.95
CA ASP A 893 30.26 -19.31 -24.15
C ASP A 893 30.04 -20.13 -22.87
N ALA A 894 30.35 -19.56 -21.70
CA ALA A 894 30.10 -20.22 -20.42
C ALA A 894 28.61 -20.41 -20.14
N ARG A 895 27.79 -19.43 -20.53
CA ARG A 895 26.33 -19.52 -20.50
C ARG A 895 25.81 -20.52 -21.53
N GLU A 896 26.27 -20.45 -22.79
CA GLU A 896 25.78 -21.32 -23.86
C GLU A 896 26.08 -22.79 -23.61
N ARG A 897 27.19 -23.12 -22.93
CA ARG A 897 27.46 -24.50 -22.49
C ARG A 897 26.42 -25.03 -21.49
N GLN A 898 25.91 -24.19 -20.59
CA GLN A 898 24.87 -24.54 -19.62
C GLN A 898 23.53 -24.76 -20.34
N VAL A 899 23.16 -23.81 -21.20
CA VAL A 899 21.92 -23.87 -21.99
C VAL A 899 21.92 -25.08 -22.93
N GLY A 900 23.02 -25.33 -23.65
CA GLY A 900 23.17 -26.48 -24.54
C GLY A 900 23.19 -27.83 -23.83
N ALA A 901 23.54 -27.86 -22.54
CA ALA A 901 23.45 -29.04 -21.69
C ALA A 901 22.07 -29.21 -21.01
N GLY A 902 21.11 -28.32 -21.26
CA GLY A 902 19.79 -28.32 -20.62
C GLY A 902 19.82 -27.97 -19.12
N LEU A 903 20.89 -27.32 -18.66
CA LEU A 903 21.12 -26.97 -17.26
C LEU A 903 20.81 -25.47 -17.01
N PRO A 904 20.40 -25.09 -15.77
CA PRO A 904 20.10 -23.71 -15.44
C PRO A 904 21.36 -22.84 -15.30
N VAL A 905 21.37 -21.69 -15.97
CA VAL A 905 22.46 -20.70 -15.89
C VAL A 905 22.66 -20.25 -14.44
N LEU A 906 23.88 -20.39 -13.92
CA LEU A 906 24.20 -20.05 -12.54
C LEU A 906 24.23 -18.53 -12.33
N GLU A 907 23.81 -18.07 -11.15
CA GLU A 907 23.74 -16.63 -10.83
C GLU A 907 25.09 -15.92 -10.99
N GLY A 908 26.21 -16.57 -10.63
CA GLY A 908 27.54 -16.03 -10.86
C GLY A 908 27.90 -15.85 -12.35
N GLN A 909 27.38 -16.72 -13.22
CA GLN A 909 27.58 -16.63 -14.68
C GLN A 909 26.70 -15.53 -15.28
N ALA A 910 25.46 -15.38 -14.80
CA ALA A 910 24.58 -14.27 -15.18
C ALA A 910 25.19 -12.92 -14.78
N ARG A 911 25.75 -12.81 -13.57
CA ARG A 911 26.47 -11.62 -13.10
C ARG A 911 27.74 -11.35 -13.92
N GLU A 912 28.54 -12.36 -14.25
CA GLU A 912 29.74 -12.17 -15.08
C GLU A 912 29.41 -11.77 -16.51
N LEU A 913 28.35 -12.33 -17.11
CA LEU A 913 27.89 -11.89 -18.43
C LEU A 913 27.42 -10.44 -18.41
N SER A 914 26.63 -10.06 -17.40
CA SER A 914 26.18 -8.67 -17.20
C SER A 914 27.37 -7.71 -17.01
N ALA A 915 28.36 -8.08 -16.19
CA ALA A 915 29.57 -7.30 -15.99
C ALA A 915 30.41 -7.19 -17.28
N ALA A 916 30.55 -8.27 -18.03
CA ALA A 916 31.28 -8.27 -19.31
C ALA A 916 30.56 -7.42 -20.37
N THR A 917 29.22 -7.44 -20.40
CA THR A 917 28.41 -6.55 -21.25
C THR A 917 28.61 -5.09 -20.88
N ALA A 918 28.63 -4.74 -19.59
CA ALA A 918 28.88 -3.36 -19.15
C ALA A 918 30.28 -2.86 -19.56
N VAL A 919 31.30 -3.72 -19.48
CA VAL A 919 32.67 -3.40 -19.93
C VAL A 919 32.72 -3.24 -21.46
N LEU A 920 31.99 -4.08 -22.20
CA LEU A 920 31.89 -3.97 -23.67
C LEU A 920 31.21 -2.66 -24.09
N GLU A 921 30.14 -2.27 -23.40
CA GLU A 921 29.42 -1.02 -23.62
C GLU A 921 30.27 0.22 -23.28
N GLN A 922 31.11 0.15 -22.23
CA GLN A 922 32.08 1.21 -21.92
C GLN A 922 33.18 1.33 -22.98
N ALA A 923 33.63 0.19 -23.53
CA ALA A 923 34.68 0.18 -24.55
C ALA A 923 34.19 0.73 -25.90
N ARG A 924 32.89 0.54 -26.21
CA ARG A 924 32.25 1.12 -27.40
C ARG A 924 30.76 1.40 -27.09
N PRO A 925 30.40 2.65 -26.74
CA PRO A 925 29.01 3.01 -26.46
C PRO A 925 28.10 2.69 -27.65
N GLY A 926 26.93 2.11 -27.38
CA GLY A 926 25.95 1.67 -28.38
C GLY A 926 26.24 0.28 -28.97
N VAL A 927 27.33 -0.39 -28.60
CA VAL A 927 27.68 -1.70 -29.19
C VAL A 927 26.69 -2.80 -28.83
N GLY A 928 26.02 -2.73 -27.68
CA GLY A 928 24.95 -3.67 -27.34
C GLY A 928 23.78 -3.60 -28.31
N GLU A 929 23.41 -2.40 -28.76
CA GLU A 929 22.38 -2.19 -29.78
C GLU A 929 22.85 -2.64 -31.15
N THR A 930 24.09 -2.30 -31.53
CA THR A 930 24.72 -2.77 -32.76
C THR A 930 24.80 -4.29 -32.84
N LEU A 931 25.15 -4.97 -31.74
CA LEU A 931 25.21 -6.43 -31.69
C LEU A 931 23.83 -7.05 -31.85
N ARG A 932 22.81 -6.48 -31.21
CA ARG A 932 21.42 -6.93 -31.34
C ARG A 932 20.92 -6.76 -32.78
N SER A 933 21.20 -5.60 -33.38
CA SER A 933 20.84 -5.31 -34.76
C SER A 933 21.56 -6.23 -35.74
N ALA A 934 22.85 -6.50 -35.51
CA ALA A 934 23.65 -7.42 -36.31
C ALA A 934 23.09 -8.84 -36.27
N LEU A 935 22.68 -9.34 -35.10
CA LEU A 935 22.10 -10.67 -34.95
C LEU A 935 20.75 -10.83 -35.68
N GLN A 936 20.04 -9.74 -35.90
CA GLN A 936 18.76 -9.73 -36.60
C GLN A 936 18.90 -9.52 -38.11
N HIS A 937 19.97 -8.84 -38.55
CA HIS A 937 20.04 -8.30 -39.91
C HIS A 937 21.33 -8.61 -40.68
N ASP A 938 22.44 -8.93 -40.02
CA ASP A 938 23.69 -9.37 -40.66
C ASP A 938 23.77 -10.92 -40.63
N PRO A 939 23.71 -11.61 -41.78
CA PRO A 939 23.74 -13.07 -41.84
C PRO A 939 25.06 -13.67 -41.34
N GLU A 940 26.14 -12.89 -41.26
CA GLU A 940 27.44 -13.33 -40.75
C GLU A 940 27.55 -13.22 -39.22
N ALA A 941 26.58 -12.58 -38.54
CA ALA A 941 26.63 -12.38 -37.09
C ALA A 941 26.51 -13.69 -36.29
N ALA A 942 25.55 -14.55 -36.63
CA ALA A 942 25.35 -15.84 -35.97
C ALA A 942 26.48 -16.84 -36.27
N PRO A 943 26.95 -16.99 -37.53
CA PRO A 943 28.15 -17.77 -37.85
C PRO A 943 29.40 -17.29 -37.08
N ALA A 944 29.61 -15.97 -36.98
CA ALA A 944 30.74 -15.41 -36.25
C ALA A 944 30.65 -15.68 -34.73
N LEU A 945 29.45 -15.65 -34.13
CA LEU A 945 29.25 -16.07 -32.74
C LEU A 945 29.49 -17.57 -32.53
N ALA A 946 29.24 -18.42 -33.53
CA ALA A 946 29.39 -19.87 -33.42
C ALA A 946 30.84 -20.37 -33.66
N MET A 947 31.77 -19.51 -34.08
CA MET A 947 33.17 -19.89 -34.31
C MET A 947 33.85 -20.37 -33.03
N SER A 948 34.87 -21.22 -33.18
CA SER A 948 35.75 -21.62 -32.08
C SER A 948 36.41 -20.40 -31.42
N PRO A 949 36.54 -20.37 -30.07
CA PRO A 949 37.19 -19.26 -29.37
C PRO A 949 38.60 -18.98 -29.89
N GLY A 950 38.90 -17.73 -30.27
CA GLY A 950 40.20 -17.34 -30.79
C GLY A 950 40.20 -15.97 -31.47
N ARG A 951 41.38 -15.53 -31.94
CA ARG A 951 41.55 -14.22 -32.61
C ARG A 951 40.70 -14.08 -33.88
N ALA A 952 40.50 -15.17 -34.62
CA ALA A 952 39.68 -15.17 -35.83
C ALA A 952 38.21 -14.83 -35.54
N ARG A 953 37.64 -15.37 -34.45
CA ARG A 953 36.29 -15.07 -33.98
C ARG A 953 36.13 -13.60 -33.58
N LEU A 954 37.11 -13.07 -32.85
CA LEU A 954 37.13 -11.65 -32.47
C LEU A 954 37.17 -10.73 -33.68
N ALA A 955 38.01 -11.04 -34.67
CA ALA A 955 38.10 -10.27 -35.91
C ALA A 955 36.79 -10.34 -36.72
N ALA A 956 36.18 -11.52 -36.84
CA ALA A 956 34.91 -11.70 -37.54
C ALA A 956 33.76 -10.90 -36.89
N LEU A 957 33.61 -11.00 -35.57
CA LEU A 957 32.59 -10.24 -34.83
C LEU A 957 32.84 -8.74 -34.85
N THR A 958 34.10 -8.31 -34.78
CA THR A 958 34.43 -6.88 -34.91
C THR A 958 34.02 -6.37 -36.29
N ALA A 959 34.29 -7.13 -37.36
CA ALA A 959 33.88 -6.76 -38.71
C ALA A 959 32.35 -6.73 -38.88
N VAL A 960 31.62 -7.67 -38.27
CA VAL A 960 30.14 -7.66 -38.22
C VAL A 960 29.63 -6.39 -37.54
N LEU A 961 30.18 -6.08 -36.36
CA LEU A 961 29.77 -4.90 -35.59
C LEU A 961 30.13 -3.59 -36.29
N ASP A 962 31.26 -3.52 -36.98
CA ASP A 962 31.67 -2.34 -37.75
C ASP A 962 30.75 -2.10 -38.95
N ARG A 963 30.41 -3.16 -39.69
CA ARG A 963 29.46 -3.07 -40.82
C ARG A 963 28.08 -2.66 -40.34
N GLU A 964 27.59 -3.28 -39.27
CA GLU A 964 26.27 -2.97 -38.74
C GLU A 964 26.21 -1.56 -38.15
N ALA A 965 27.26 -1.11 -37.46
CA ALA A 965 27.37 0.26 -36.99
C ALA A 965 27.35 1.27 -38.15
N ALA A 966 27.97 0.94 -39.30
CA ALA A 966 27.92 1.78 -40.48
C ALA A 966 26.50 1.87 -41.07
N VAL A 967 25.76 0.76 -41.11
CA VAL A 967 24.35 0.75 -41.53
C VAL A 967 23.46 1.53 -40.57
N LEU A 968 23.68 1.39 -39.27
CA LEU A 968 22.95 2.13 -38.25
C LEU A 968 23.33 3.61 -38.22
N ALA A 969 24.49 4.01 -38.71
CA ALA A 969 24.89 5.42 -38.81
C ALA A 969 24.30 6.10 -40.05
N ASP A 970 24.14 5.39 -41.17
CA ASP A 970 23.63 5.95 -42.44
C ASP A 970 22.08 5.92 -42.54
N PRO A 971 21.40 7.08 -42.55
CA PRO A 971 19.94 7.13 -42.66
C PRO A 971 19.39 6.52 -43.95
N ALA A 972 20.15 6.53 -45.05
CA ALA A 972 19.70 5.94 -46.31
C ALA A 972 19.65 4.40 -46.21
N SER A 973 20.68 3.79 -45.63
CA SER A 973 20.72 2.36 -45.34
C SER A 973 19.63 1.92 -44.34
N ARG A 974 19.37 2.74 -43.30
CA ARG A 974 18.24 2.50 -42.36
C ARG A 974 16.88 2.59 -43.07
N ALA A 975 16.71 3.57 -43.98
CA ALA A 975 15.49 3.71 -44.77
C ALA A 975 15.27 2.52 -45.72
N GLU A 976 16.32 2.01 -46.36
CA GLU A 976 16.22 0.83 -47.20
C GLU A 976 15.80 -0.42 -46.42
N ARG A 977 16.37 -0.61 -45.23
CA ARG A 977 15.99 -1.70 -44.32
C ARG A 977 14.53 -1.58 -43.88
N PHE A 978 14.09 -0.37 -43.54
CA PHE A 978 12.72 -0.08 -43.18
C PHE A 978 11.74 -0.40 -44.32
N VAL A 979 12.04 0.06 -45.54
CA VAL A 979 11.22 -0.21 -46.74
C VAL A 979 11.07 -1.71 -46.99
N ARG A 980 12.17 -2.47 -46.87
CA ARG A 980 12.14 -3.93 -47.04
C ARG A 980 11.26 -4.60 -45.99
N SER A 981 11.49 -4.33 -44.71
CA SER A 981 10.70 -4.90 -43.61
C SER A 981 9.22 -4.52 -43.69
N TRP A 982 8.91 -3.28 -44.06
CA TRP A 982 7.54 -2.81 -44.26
C TRP A 982 6.86 -3.53 -45.43
N SER A 983 7.57 -3.70 -46.55
CA SER A 983 7.07 -4.38 -47.74
C SER A 983 6.81 -5.86 -47.48
N ASP A 984 7.69 -6.54 -46.75
CA ASP A 984 7.54 -7.95 -46.38
C ASP A 984 6.32 -8.16 -45.47
N LEU A 985 6.16 -7.31 -44.44
CA LEU A 985 5.00 -7.37 -43.54
C LEU A 985 3.70 -7.06 -44.30
N ARG A 986 3.72 -6.12 -45.24
CA ARG A 986 2.58 -5.80 -46.09
C ARG A 986 2.21 -6.98 -47.00
N ALA A 987 3.19 -7.68 -47.58
CA ALA A 987 2.96 -8.87 -48.38
C ALA A 987 2.38 -10.03 -47.55
N GLN A 988 2.92 -10.26 -46.33
CA GLN A 988 2.39 -11.26 -45.39
C GLN A 988 0.95 -10.94 -44.96
N ARG A 989 0.65 -9.66 -44.71
CA ARG A 989 -0.71 -9.19 -44.39
C ARG A 989 -1.68 -9.45 -45.54
N ALA A 990 -1.26 -9.18 -46.78
CA ALA A 990 -2.06 -9.41 -47.99
C ALA A 990 -2.32 -10.90 -48.26
N ALA A 991 -1.38 -11.77 -47.90
CA ALA A 991 -1.49 -13.23 -48.05
C ALA A 991 -2.49 -13.90 -47.08
N LEU A 992 -3.06 -13.15 -46.12
CA LEU A 992 -4.03 -13.66 -45.14
C LEU A 992 -5.43 -13.05 -45.35
N PRO A 993 -6.19 -13.41 -46.41
CA PRO A 993 -7.55 -12.89 -46.64
C PRO A 993 -8.62 -13.62 -45.80
N GLY A 994 -9.69 -12.91 -45.40
CA GLY A 994 -10.84 -13.50 -44.67
C GLY A 994 -10.85 -13.25 -43.16
N ARG A 995 -11.98 -13.52 -42.48
CA ARG A 995 -12.17 -13.27 -41.03
C ARG A 995 -11.45 -14.30 -40.15
N GLN A 996 -11.27 -15.53 -40.62
CA GLN A 996 -10.59 -16.58 -39.84
C GLN A 996 -9.11 -16.27 -39.52
N HIS A 997 -8.50 -15.35 -40.25
CA HIS A 997 -7.11 -14.93 -40.03
C HIS A 997 -6.99 -13.59 -39.28
N GLU A 998 -8.07 -13.06 -38.69
CA GLU A 998 -8.08 -11.75 -38.02
C GLU A 998 -7.04 -11.66 -36.89
N LYS A 999 -6.89 -12.72 -36.09
CA LYS A 999 -5.87 -12.77 -35.02
C LYS A 999 -4.44 -12.79 -35.58
N ALA A 1000 -4.20 -13.52 -36.67
CA ALA A 1000 -2.88 -13.60 -37.31
C ALA A 1000 -2.53 -12.30 -38.04
N ARG A 1001 -3.52 -11.67 -38.68
CA ARG A 1001 -3.38 -10.35 -39.32
C ARG A 1001 -3.12 -9.26 -38.29
N GLY A 1002 -3.84 -9.29 -37.15
CA GLY A 1002 -3.60 -8.38 -36.03
C GLY A 1002 -2.16 -8.44 -35.51
N ALA A 1003 -1.58 -9.65 -35.38
CA ALA A 1003 -0.18 -9.80 -34.97
C ALA A 1003 0.81 -9.21 -35.99
N ILE A 1004 0.50 -9.24 -37.29
CA ILE A 1004 1.31 -8.58 -38.34
C ILE A 1004 1.14 -7.06 -38.26
N GLU A 1005 -0.10 -6.58 -38.08
CA GLU A 1005 -0.40 -5.15 -37.95
C GLU A 1005 0.26 -4.54 -36.70
N ASP A 1006 0.32 -5.26 -35.58
CA ASP A 1006 1.06 -4.84 -34.38
C ASP A 1006 2.57 -4.70 -34.65
N ARG A 1007 3.16 -5.60 -35.45
CA ARG A 1007 4.57 -5.49 -35.88
C ARG A 1007 4.78 -4.31 -36.83
N MET A 1008 3.84 -4.03 -37.72
CA MET A 1008 3.88 -2.84 -38.57
C MET A 1008 3.76 -1.57 -37.73
N ARG A 1009 2.90 -1.52 -36.71
CA ARG A 1009 2.80 -0.40 -35.76
C ARG A 1009 4.08 -0.19 -34.96
N ALA A 1010 4.74 -1.26 -34.54
CA ALA A 1010 6.04 -1.17 -33.89
C ALA A 1010 7.12 -0.58 -34.82
N LEU A 1011 7.17 -1.01 -36.08
CA LEU A 1011 8.08 -0.43 -37.08
C LEU A 1011 7.77 1.06 -37.30
N ARG A 1012 6.49 1.43 -37.41
CA ARG A 1012 6.07 2.83 -37.54
C ARG A 1012 6.51 3.69 -36.35
N LEU A 1013 6.39 3.17 -35.13
CA LEU A 1013 6.76 3.91 -33.92
C LEU A 1013 8.25 4.29 -33.92
N SER A 1014 9.14 3.47 -34.51
CA SER A 1014 10.56 3.80 -34.61
C SER A 1014 10.87 5.02 -35.49
N LEU A 1015 9.92 5.52 -36.27
CA LEU A 1015 10.05 6.80 -36.99
C LEU A 1015 9.89 8.01 -36.09
N THR A 1016 9.14 7.89 -35.00
CA THR A 1016 8.84 9.00 -34.08
C THR A 1016 10.09 9.48 -33.34
N ASP A 1017 11.06 8.59 -33.18
CA ASP A 1017 12.29 8.81 -32.42
C ASP A 1017 13.54 9.02 -33.33
N ASP A 1018 13.41 8.92 -34.67
CA ASP A 1018 14.50 9.13 -35.65
C ASP A 1018 14.07 10.05 -36.82
N PRO A 1019 14.15 11.39 -36.66
CA PRO A 1019 13.77 12.35 -37.70
C PRO A 1019 14.59 12.23 -39.00
N ALA A 1020 15.83 11.73 -38.92
CA ALA A 1020 16.69 11.55 -40.08
C ALA A 1020 16.22 10.37 -40.94
N LEU A 1021 15.76 9.28 -40.30
CA LEU A 1021 15.10 8.16 -40.97
C LEU A 1021 13.77 8.58 -41.61
N GLU A 1022 12.95 9.37 -40.90
CA GLU A 1022 11.68 9.86 -41.46
C GLU A 1022 11.90 10.72 -42.72
N THR A 1023 12.92 11.59 -42.69
CA THR A 1023 13.30 12.42 -43.85
C THR A 1023 13.78 11.57 -45.03
N ALA A 1024 14.60 10.54 -44.78
CA ALA A 1024 15.09 9.63 -45.82
C ALA A 1024 13.95 8.78 -46.43
N LEU A 1025 12.96 8.39 -45.63
CA LEU A 1025 11.78 7.64 -46.09
C LEU A 1025 10.74 8.51 -46.80
N ALA A 1026 10.68 9.81 -46.50
CA ALA A 1026 9.78 10.74 -47.18
C ALA A 1026 10.04 10.80 -48.70
N LEU A 1027 11.29 10.59 -49.13
CA LEU A 1027 11.68 10.49 -50.54
C LEU A 1027 11.33 9.13 -51.20
N ARG A 1028 10.91 8.15 -50.40
CA ARG A 1028 10.59 6.77 -50.81
C ARG A 1028 9.14 6.36 -50.51
N ARG A 1029 8.23 7.35 -50.41
CA ARG A 1029 6.79 7.13 -50.14
C ARG A 1029 6.14 6.10 -51.08
N GLY A 1030 6.55 6.09 -52.36
CA GLY A 1030 6.08 5.12 -53.35
C GLY A 1030 6.43 3.67 -52.98
N ASP A 1031 7.62 3.43 -52.42
CA ASP A 1031 8.08 2.09 -52.03
C ASP A 1031 7.35 1.59 -50.78
N LEU A 1032 6.85 2.48 -49.93
CA LEU A 1032 5.98 2.15 -48.80
C LEU A 1032 4.53 1.90 -49.22
N GLY A 1033 4.24 2.11 -50.52
CA GLY A 1033 2.94 2.03 -51.18
C GLY A 1033 1.92 3.01 -50.60
N ILE A 1034 2.39 4.24 -50.36
CA ILE A 1034 1.58 5.43 -50.10
C ILE A 1034 1.42 6.18 -51.43
N ALA A 1035 0.21 6.63 -51.76
CA ALA A 1035 -0.06 7.31 -53.03
C ALA A 1035 0.63 8.69 -53.10
N LEU A 1036 1.27 9.01 -54.24
CA LEU A 1036 1.98 10.27 -54.50
C LEU A 1036 1.10 11.54 -54.48
N ARG A 1037 -0.24 11.40 -54.35
CA ARG A 1037 -1.22 12.50 -54.23
C ARG A 1037 -1.84 12.60 -52.83
N ALA A 1038 -1.11 12.21 -51.77
CA ALA A 1038 -1.53 12.44 -50.39
C ALA A 1038 -1.28 13.91 -49.99
N GLU A 1039 -2.22 14.51 -49.27
CA GLU A 1039 -2.14 15.92 -48.86
C GLU A 1039 -0.93 16.17 -47.92
N PRO A 1040 -0.07 17.17 -48.21
CA PRO A 1040 1.23 17.33 -47.55
C PRO A 1040 1.19 17.77 -46.08
N GLU A 1041 0.01 17.91 -45.46
CA GLU A 1041 -0.13 18.43 -44.09
C GLU A 1041 0.01 17.37 -42.97
N LEU A 1042 0.09 16.07 -43.29
CA LEU A 1042 0.21 14.99 -42.31
C LEU A 1042 1.56 14.26 -42.43
N GLY A 1043 2.29 14.12 -41.32
CA GLY A 1043 3.61 13.44 -41.29
C GLY A 1043 3.57 11.97 -41.73
N LEU A 1044 4.72 11.42 -42.16
CA LEU A 1044 4.82 10.08 -42.79
C LEU A 1044 4.34 8.97 -41.84
N SER A 1045 4.63 9.10 -40.54
CA SER A 1045 4.15 8.18 -39.50
C SER A 1045 2.62 8.09 -39.44
N HIS A 1046 1.91 9.19 -39.70
CA HIS A 1046 0.44 9.23 -39.70
C HIS A 1046 -0.15 8.59 -40.97
N GLU A 1047 0.50 8.79 -42.12
CA GLU A 1047 0.10 8.14 -43.38
C GLU A 1047 0.26 6.62 -43.34
N LEU A 1048 1.34 6.13 -42.72
CA LEU A 1048 1.56 4.70 -42.52
C LEU A 1048 0.48 4.08 -41.62
N GLU A 1049 0.04 4.76 -40.55
CA GLU A 1049 -1.07 4.28 -39.71
C GLU A 1049 -2.38 4.21 -40.50
N ARG A 1050 -2.68 5.20 -41.33
CA ARG A 1050 -3.87 5.18 -42.19
C ARG A 1050 -3.87 4.01 -43.17
N SER A 1051 -2.70 3.59 -43.66
CA SER A 1051 -2.57 2.40 -44.53
C SER A 1051 -2.91 1.07 -43.83
N LEU A 1052 -2.94 1.05 -42.49
CA LEU A 1052 -3.31 -0.10 -41.68
C LEU A 1052 -4.83 -0.18 -41.41
N VAL A 1053 -5.58 0.91 -41.59
CA VAL A 1053 -7.02 0.96 -41.31
C VAL A 1053 -7.84 0.46 -42.52
N PRO A 1054 -8.77 -0.50 -42.35
CA PRO A 1054 -9.58 -1.00 -43.47
C PRO A 1054 -10.57 0.05 -44.02
N GLU A 1055 -10.70 0.16 -45.35
CA GLU A 1055 -11.54 1.15 -46.08
C GLU A 1055 -13.02 1.25 -45.65
N ARG A 1056 -13.55 0.29 -44.87
CA ARG A 1056 -14.96 0.30 -44.40
C ARG A 1056 -15.25 1.34 -43.31
N SER A 1057 -14.25 1.95 -42.68
CA SER A 1057 -14.46 3.00 -41.67
C SER A 1057 -14.49 4.42 -42.25
N LEU A 1058 -14.09 4.63 -43.51
CA LEU A 1058 -14.05 5.97 -44.14
C LEU A 1058 -15.38 6.40 -44.78
N THR A 1059 -16.34 5.49 -44.98
CA THR A 1059 -17.67 5.83 -45.53
C THR A 1059 -18.64 6.40 -44.49
N ARG A 1060 -18.36 6.28 -43.18
CA ARG A 1060 -19.24 6.80 -42.13
C ARG A 1060 -18.97 8.28 -41.78
N GLU A 1061 -17.74 8.75 -41.98
CA GLU A 1061 -17.39 10.17 -41.79
C GLU A 1061 -17.82 11.05 -42.96
N ARG A 1062 -17.82 10.54 -44.20
CA ARG A 1062 -18.35 11.28 -45.36
C ARG A 1062 -19.87 11.42 -45.39
N ALA A 1063 -20.61 10.64 -44.60
CA ALA A 1063 -22.07 10.66 -44.56
C ALA A 1063 -22.66 11.70 -43.58
N LEU A 1064 -21.82 12.36 -42.76
CA LEU A 1064 -22.27 13.32 -41.74
C LEU A 1064 -22.03 14.80 -42.11
N SER A 1065 -21.50 15.11 -43.31
CA SER A 1065 -21.26 16.49 -43.75
C SER A 1065 -22.22 17.02 -44.83
N LEU A 1066 -23.23 16.26 -45.26
CA LEU A 1066 -24.22 16.72 -46.23
C LEU A 1066 -25.63 16.66 -45.63
N GLY A 1067 -26.09 17.82 -45.17
CA GLY A 1067 -27.50 18.03 -44.81
C GLY A 1067 -28.42 17.96 -46.04
N PRO A 1068 -29.73 17.78 -45.84
CA PRO A 1068 -30.67 17.62 -46.94
C PRO A 1068 -31.04 18.99 -47.53
N SER A 1069 -30.80 19.18 -48.83
CA SER A 1069 -31.50 20.21 -49.62
C SER A 1069 -31.91 19.65 -50.97
N LEU A 1070 -33.24 19.61 -51.18
CA LEU A 1070 -33.97 19.78 -52.46
C LEU A 1070 -33.68 18.70 -53.53
N GLY A 1071 -34.64 17.90 -54.01
CA GLY A 1071 -35.96 18.28 -54.49
C GLY A 1071 -36.00 18.10 -56.01
N LEU A 1072 -36.46 16.92 -56.45
CA LEU A 1072 -37.22 16.59 -57.68
C LEU A 1072 -37.15 15.09 -57.95
#